data_AF-A0A7L2MKW1-F1
#
_entry.id   AF-A0A7L2MKW1-F1
#
_cell.length_a   1.000
_cell.length_b   1.000
_cell.length_c   1.000
_cell.angle_alpha   90.00
_cell.angle_beta   90.00
_cell.angle_gamma   90.00
#
_symmetry.space_group_name_H-M   'P 1'
#
loop_
_entity.id
_entity.type
_entity.pdbx_description
1 polymer ?
#
loop_
_entity_poly.entity_id
_entity_poly.type
_entity_poly.pdbx_seq_one_letter_code
_entity_poly.pdbx_strand_id
1 'polypeptide(L)'
;LSVKIIGMRNLRKADLWSQTDCYVKLWLPTASRWEAQTRTVHNCRNPVWNETFHFMIQSEVKNILELTVCDEDTFTPDDRLMTVRFDVAKIQPGEKVHLNFELNPENQEELEVEFLLENIPGVSEKIITNGVLVSREVSCLEVHVNEKNPKSCYKRRDFTFTMKGSYEETQDISIGPHSRPGSIETTRFHYIKHSQPRLLMTLPKERFFCCVCFACGWCPLAVPLHSLDLGKEVTVMRDIRYAYTCFHLCRGTFTCETLDLRLGFDLCAEEQDFICKRKKVVAAALKNVLHLDEDLQEDEVPVVAVVTAAGGVRSMTALFGSLLALQELGVLDCVSYISGLSATTWTMSKLYEDANWSQKDLSGPVDGIRKHVTKSKLHCFSLDHMKYYENKLSERKQEGHKVSFTDLWGLFIDCMLHHQESTHKLSDQQLAVNQGQNPLPIYLSLNVKDDFSTLDFKEWVEFTPYEVGLLKYGAFVRSEDFGSEFFMGRRMKKIPESHICFLEGMWSNIFSQSFMDAVYLSGHSEHFWHRWTRDTEHDIESHPALPKKPHEQTTYLTIPKGYLSKTLREMMTGRPVVSTYHNFLKGLQLHSKYLENESFCMWKDTVLDSSPNQLNEMSDYLKLIDTAFFINTSCPPILRPERKVDVILHLNYSGGSQTLPLDLFSEYCLEHGIPFPSTELSQEDREHLKECYVFEDSLEAPILAYFPLVCDTFQKYKAPNVERSPAEMEQGRVDVSSCAAPYGTGLLTYTEENFNKLLNLCSYNILNNKHLILQALRTAVERKK
;
A
#
# COMPACT_ATOMS: atom_id res chain seq x y z
N LEU A 1 -11.23 29.67 -3.89
CA LEU A 1 -9.91 30.10 -4.44
C LEU A 1 -10.14 30.69 -5.82
N SER A 2 -9.74 31.94 -6.02
CA SER A 2 -9.68 32.59 -7.33
C SER A 2 -8.21 32.71 -7.73
N VAL A 3 -7.87 32.25 -8.93
CA VAL A 3 -6.51 32.27 -9.49
C VAL A 3 -6.55 33.05 -10.79
N LYS A 4 -5.88 34.19 -10.83
CA LYS A 4 -5.75 35.02 -12.02
C LYS A 4 -4.35 34.89 -12.60
N ILE A 5 -4.26 34.26 -13.78
CA ILE A 5 -3.02 34.18 -14.56
C ILE A 5 -2.86 35.49 -15.32
N ILE A 6 -1.87 36.30 -14.95
CA ILE A 6 -1.70 37.66 -15.49
C ILE A 6 -0.87 37.60 -16.77
N GLY A 7 0.38 37.15 -16.67
CA GLY A 7 1.32 37.11 -17.77
C GLY A 7 2.63 36.42 -17.41
N MET A 8 3.51 36.31 -18.38
CA MET A 8 4.86 35.78 -18.21
C MET A 8 5.88 36.70 -18.85
N ARG A 9 7.11 36.70 -18.33
CA ARG A 9 8.22 37.51 -18.85
C ARG A 9 9.42 36.65 -19.22
N ASN A 10 10.12 37.06 -20.27
CA ASN A 10 11.37 36.47 -20.75
C ASN A 10 11.31 34.95 -21.04
N LEU A 11 10.16 34.44 -21.45
CA LEU A 11 9.95 33.02 -21.77
C LEU A 11 11.02 32.50 -22.75
N ARG A 12 11.62 31.36 -22.42
CA ARG A 12 12.58 30.69 -23.29
C ARG A 12 11.89 30.11 -24.52
N LYS A 13 12.61 30.01 -25.64
CA LYS A 13 12.15 29.28 -26.82
C LYS A 13 12.11 27.79 -26.53
N ALA A 14 11.01 27.11 -26.85
CA ALA A 14 11.02 25.65 -26.93
C ALA A 14 11.52 25.19 -28.31
N ASP A 15 11.09 25.88 -29.37
CA ASP A 15 11.45 25.57 -30.75
C ASP A 15 12.72 26.24 -31.29
N LEU A 16 13.36 25.58 -32.25
CA LEU A 16 14.57 26.08 -32.93
C LEU A 16 14.26 27.28 -33.86
N TRP A 17 13.06 27.34 -34.44
CA TRP A 17 12.71 28.26 -35.54
C TRP A 17 11.61 29.28 -35.23
N SER A 18 10.92 29.15 -34.08
CA SER A 18 9.80 29.99 -33.64
C SER A 18 10.03 30.52 -32.22
N GLN A 19 9.24 31.52 -31.78
CA GLN A 19 9.03 31.72 -30.34
C GLN A 19 7.91 30.80 -29.88
N THR A 20 7.89 30.52 -28.59
CA THR A 20 6.92 29.64 -27.93
C THR A 20 5.47 30.13 -28.12
N ASP A 21 4.59 29.23 -28.51
CA ASP A 21 3.14 29.36 -28.55
C ASP A 21 2.57 29.02 -27.15
N CYS A 22 2.60 30.00 -26.26
CA CYS A 22 2.51 29.73 -24.83
C CYS A 22 1.08 29.72 -24.29
N TYR A 23 0.79 28.75 -23.42
CA TYR A 23 -0.38 28.74 -22.56
C TYR A 23 -0.07 28.11 -21.18
N VAL A 24 -0.94 28.37 -20.20
CA VAL A 24 -0.79 27.84 -18.83
C VAL A 24 -1.95 26.90 -18.51
N LYS A 25 -1.62 25.68 -18.06
CA LYS A 25 -2.58 24.73 -17.46
C LYS A 25 -2.60 24.89 -15.96
N LEU A 26 -3.79 24.90 -15.37
CA LEU A 26 -4.01 24.90 -13.94
C LEU A 26 -4.66 23.59 -13.53
N TRP A 27 -4.08 22.92 -12.54
CA TRP A 27 -4.63 21.68 -12.01
C TRP A 27 -4.63 21.65 -10.49
N LEU A 28 -5.79 21.35 -9.91
CA LEU A 28 -5.97 21.19 -8.47
C LEU A 28 -6.84 19.96 -8.21
N PRO A 29 -6.24 18.77 -8.05
CA PRO A 29 -6.96 17.49 -8.06
C PRO A 29 -7.92 17.32 -6.89
N THR A 30 -7.69 18.03 -5.78
CA THR A 30 -8.56 18.03 -4.60
C THR A 30 -9.85 18.83 -4.80
N ALA A 31 -9.87 19.74 -5.77
CA ALA A 31 -11.00 20.60 -6.13
C ALA A 31 -11.74 20.11 -7.37
N SER A 32 -11.00 19.76 -8.43
CA SER A 32 -11.55 19.35 -9.72
C SER A 32 -10.66 18.31 -10.40
N ARG A 33 -11.28 17.31 -11.04
CA ARG A 33 -10.59 16.35 -11.92
C ARG A 33 -10.33 16.89 -13.32
N TRP A 34 -10.75 18.12 -13.61
CA TRP A 34 -10.51 18.77 -14.89
C TRP A 34 -9.41 19.81 -14.76
N GLU A 35 -8.47 19.79 -15.71
CA GLU A 35 -7.49 20.85 -15.90
C GLU A 35 -8.19 22.06 -16.53
N ALA A 36 -7.89 23.24 -16.00
CA ALA A 36 -8.24 24.50 -16.65
C ALA A 36 -7.04 24.97 -17.50
N GLN A 37 -7.30 25.73 -18.54
CA GLN A 37 -6.26 26.20 -19.47
C GLN A 37 -6.58 27.62 -19.92
N THR A 38 -5.55 28.46 -20.00
CA THR A 38 -5.64 29.79 -20.63
C THR A 38 -5.69 29.68 -22.15
N ARG A 39 -6.09 30.73 -22.86
CA ARG A 39 -5.90 30.78 -24.32
C ARG A 39 -4.40 30.69 -24.68
N THR A 40 -4.09 30.12 -25.84
CA THR A 40 -2.72 30.17 -26.39
C THR A 40 -2.40 31.58 -26.88
N VAL A 41 -1.20 32.06 -26.56
CA VAL A 41 -0.62 33.29 -27.10
C VAL A 41 0.55 32.90 -28.00
N HIS A 42 0.33 32.99 -29.31
CA HIS A 42 1.28 32.53 -30.30
C HIS A 42 2.52 33.43 -30.43
N ASN A 43 3.68 32.80 -30.63
CA ASN A 43 4.95 33.38 -31.02
C ASN A 43 5.35 34.60 -30.17
N CYS A 44 5.23 34.48 -28.85
CA CYS A 44 5.39 35.61 -27.93
C CYS A 44 6.31 35.30 -26.74
N ARG A 45 7.32 36.14 -26.52
CA ARG A 45 8.25 36.03 -25.39
C ARG A 45 7.68 36.52 -24.05
N ASN A 46 6.68 37.40 -24.10
CA ASN A 46 6.05 38.00 -22.92
C ASN A 46 4.52 37.90 -23.02
N PRO A 47 3.95 36.68 -22.98
CA PRO A 47 2.52 36.48 -23.14
C PRO A 47 1.73 37.11 -21.98
N VAL A 48 0.56 37.65 -22.29
CA VAL A 48 -0.38 38.25 -21.31
C VAL A 48 -1.76 37.66 -21.51
N TRP A 49 -2.25 36.95 -20.49
CA TRP A 49 -3.54 36.26 -20.53
C TRP A 49 -4.63 37.07 -19.82
N ASN A 50 -4.37 37.51 -18.58
CA ASN A 50 -5.36 38.15 -17.70
C ASN A 50 -6.65 37.33 -17.54
N GLU A 51 -6.52 36.02 -17.38
CA GLU A 51 -7.64 35.09 -17.22
C GLU A 51 -7.79 34.66 -15.77
N THR A 52 -9.03 34.56 -15.27
CA THR A 52 -9.33 34.19 -13.89
C THR A 52 -10.10 32.88 -13.82
N PHE A 53 -9.65 31.99 -12.96
CA PHE A 53 -10.22 30.68 -12.70
C PHE A 53 -10.67 30.56 -11.25
N HIS A 54 -11.73 29.79 -11.00
CA HIS A 54 -12.28 29.62 -9.66
C HIS A 54 -12.32 28.14 -9.27
N PHE A 55 -11.86 27.84 -8.06
CA PHE A 55 -11.85 26.51 -7.47
C PHE A 55 -12.53 26.54 -6.10
N MET A 56 -13.42 25.58 -5.87
CA MET A 56 -13.98 25.28 -4.54
C MET A 56 -13.06 24.29 -3.85
N ILE A 57 -12.49 24.67 -2.70
CA ILE A 57 -11.52 23.87 -1.95
C ILE A 57 -12.03 23.61 -0.55
N GLN A 58 -11.52 22.55 0.09
CA GLN A 58 -11.73 22.25 1.50
C GLN A 58 -10.45 22.61 2.26
N SER A 59 -10.54 23.46 3.29
CA SER A 59 -9.37 24.00 4.01
C SER A 59 -8.59 22.94 4.80
N GLU A 60 -9.28 21.92 5.29
CA GLU A 60 -8.66 20.81 6.03
C GLU A 60 -7.96 19.79 5.12
N VAL A 61 -8.04 19.95 3.79
CA VAL A 61 -7.36 19.11 2.81
C VAL A 61 -6.10 19.82 2.32
N LYS A 62 -5.03 19.07 2.06
CA LYS A 62 -3.81 19.60 1.45
C LYS A 62 -4.06 19.97 -0.01
N ASN A 63 -4.13 21.26 -0.32
CA ASN A 63 -4.45 21.78 -1.64
C ASN A 63 -3.18 22.30 -2.33
N ILE A 64 -2.59 21.49 -3.22
CA ILE A 64 -1.44 21.90 -4.04
C ILE A 64 -1.92 22.22 -5.45
N LEU A 65 -1.81 23.48 -5.84
CA LEU A 65 -2.13 23.95 -7.18
C LEU A 65 -0.91 23.75 -8.09
N GLU A 66 -1.11 23.07 -9.22
CA GLU A 66 -0.10 22.94 -10.26
C GLU A 66 -0.36 23.93 -11.39
N LEU A 67 0.66 24.72 -11.72
CA LEU A 67 0.66 25.66 -12.85
C LEU A 67 1.70 25.17 -13.86
N THR A 68 1.26 24.60 -14.97
CA THR A 68 2.15 24.06 -16.00
C THR A 68 2.19 25.01 -17.19
N VAL A 69 3.38 25.49 -17.55
CA VAL A 69 3.63 26.29 -18.75
C VAL A 69 3.92 25.34 -19.91
N CYS A 70 3.16 25.47 -21.00
CA CYS A 70 3.27 24.63 -22.19
C CYS A 70 3.59 25.47 -23.43
N ASP A 71 4.20 24.81 -24.42
CA ASP A 71 4.26 25.25 -25.81
C ASP A 71 3.25 24.42 -26.64
N GLU A 72 2.39 25.08 -27.42
CA GLU A 72 1.41 24.42 -28.28
C GLU A 72 2.05 24.01 -29.61
N ASP A 73 2.06 22.70 -29.88
CA ASP A 73 2.66 22.15 -31.09
C ASP A 73 1.59 21.66 -32.07
N THR A 74 1.77 21.99 -33.36
CA THR A 74 0.78 21.60 -34.39
C THR A 74 0.89 20.12 -34.80
N PHE A 75 2.11 19.55 -34.76
CA PHE A 75 2.39 18.21 -35.30
C PHE A 75 2.96 17.22 -34.28
N THR A 76 3.45 17.72 -33.14
CA THR A 76 3.95 16.97 -31.99
C THR A 76 3.03 17.20 -30.79
N PRO A 77 3.06 16.32 -29.77
CA PRO A 77 2.41 16.64 -28.51
C PRO A 77 3.04 17.88 -27.88
N ASP A 78 2.22 18.80 -27.37
CA ASP A 78 2.65 20.02 -26.69
C ASP A 78 3.79 19.79 -25.69
N ASP A 79 4.84 20.59 -25.81
CA ASP A 79 5.99 20.56 -24.92
C ASP A 79 5.64 21.17 -23.57
N ARG A 80 5.67 20.35 -22.52
CA ARG A 80 5.57 20.83 -21.13
C ARG A 80 6.91 21.42 -20.72
N LEU A 81 6.98 22.73 -20.59
CA LEU A 81 8.24 23.41 -20.30
C LEU A 81 8.62 23.29 -18.84
N MET A 82 7.65 23.54 -17.95
CA MET A 82 7.85 23.56 -16.51
C MET A 82 6.52 23.55 -15.74
N THR A 83 6.55 23.06 -14.51
CA THR A 83 5.40 23.04 -13.60
C THR A 83 5.79 23.68 -12.26
N VAL A 84 5.03 24.70 -11.85
CA VAL A 84 5.09 25.28 -10.50
C VAL A 84 4.06 24.58 -9.63
N ARG A 85 4.49 24.04 -8.48
CA ARG A 85 3.61 23.48 -7.45
C ARG A 85 3.51 24.46 -6.28
N PHE A 86 2.30 24.98 -6.06
CA PHE A 86 2.04 26.01 -5.07
C PHE A 86 1.07 25.52 -3.99
N ASP A 87 1.49 25.58 -2.73
CA ASP A 87 0.65 25.27 -1.58
C ASP A 87 -0.32 26.43 -1.29
N VAL A 88 -1.61 26.18 -1.51
CA VAL A 88 -2.67 27.18 -1.31
C VAL A 88 -2.78 27.60 0.17
N ALA A 89 -2.29 26.77 1.11
CA ALA A 89 -2.28 27.11 2.54
C ALA A 89 -1.47 28.38 2.88
N LYS A 90 -0.57 28.80 1.99
CA LYS A 90 0.20 30.06 2.11
C LYS A 90 -0.67 31.31 2.00
N ILE A 91 -1.84 31.21 1.36
CA ILE A 91 -2.74 32.35 1.14
C ILE A 91 -3.68 32.48 2.34
N GLN A 92 -3.77 33.66 2.94
CA GLN A 92 -4.76 33.92 3.98
C GLN A 92 -6.15 34.23 3.39
N PRO A 93 -7.25 33.71 3.98
CA PRO A 93 -8.59 34.08 3.55
C PRO A 93 -8.84 35.60 3.66
N GLY A 94 -9.41 36.19 2.63
CA GLY A 94 -9.70 37.62 2.51
C GLY A 94 -8.53 38.46 1.99
N GLU A 95 -7.31 37.89 1.91
CA GLU A 95 -6.14 38.57 1.37
C GLU A 95 -6.01 38.33 -0.13
N LYS A 96 -5.78 39.42 -0.86
CA LYS A 96 -5.46 39.37 -2.29
C LYS A 96 -3.94 39.38 -2.44
N VAL A 97 -3.38 38.27 -2.89
CA VAL A 97 -1.93 38.06 -2.96
C VAL A 97 -1.49 38.07 -4.42
N HIS A 98 -0.44 38.84 -4.71
CA HIS A 98 0.17 38.87 -6.04
C HIS A 98 1.57 38.26 -5.95
N LEU A 99 1.84 37.20 -6.71
CA LEU A 99 3.09 36.45 -6.69
C LEU A 99 3.74 36.41 -8.06
N ASN A 100 5.05 36.61 -8.07
CA ASN A 100 5.92 36.30 -9.19
C ASN A 100 6.67 35.01 -8.86
N PHE A 101 6.49 33.99 -9.69
CA PHE A 101 7.25 32.75 -9.63
C PHE A 101 8.46 32.87 -10.54
N GLU A 102 9.66 32.87 -9.94
CA GLU A 102 10.92 32.88 -10.69
C GLU A 102 11.22 31.47 -11.21
N LEU A 103 11.17 31.30 -12.52
CA LEU A 103 11.29 30.02 -13.20
C LEU A 103 12.72 29.77 -13.71
N ASN A 104 13.42 30.84 -14.06
CA ASN A 104 14.84 30.80 -14.41
C ASN A 104 15.51 32.13 -14.01
N PRO A 105 16.35 32.13 -12.96
CA PRO A 105 17.04 33.34 -12.50
C PRO A 105 17.99 33.95 -13.51
N GLU A 106 18.69 33.11 -14.30
CA GLU A 106 19.69 33.59 -15.28
C GLU A 106 19.05 34.41 -16.40
N ASN A 107 17.82 34.05 -16.77
CA ASN A 107 17.07 34.68 -17.86
C ASN A 107 15.95 35.61 -17.37
N GLN A 108 15.78 35.76 -16.05
CA GLN A 108 14.67 36.49 -15.43
C GLN A 108 13.31 36.03 -15.98
N GLU A 109 13.14 34.71 -16.11
CA GLU A 109 11.92 34.09 -16.60
C GLU A 109 10.92 34.00 -15.44
N GLU A 110 9.80 34.72 -15.52
CA GLU A 110 8.87 34.91 -14.40
C GLU A 110 7.41 34.70 -14.82
N LEU A 111 6.64 33.98 -14.01
CA LEU A 111 5.19 33.82 -14.14
C LEU A 111 4.46 34.66 -13.08
N GLU A 112 3.61 35.59 -13.53
CA GLU A 112 2.86 36.54 -12.70
C GLU A 112 1.43 36.01 -12.43
N VAL A 113 1.11 35.76 -11.16
CA VAL A 113 -0.17 35.17 -10.74
C VAL A 113 -0.73 35.90 -9.53
N GLU A 114 -2.03 36.14 -9.57
CA GLU A 114 -2.77 36.76 -8.48
C GLU A 114 -3.77 35.76 -7.88
N PHE A 115 -3.78 35.66 -6.55
CA PHE A 115 -4.61 34.75 -5.78
C PHE A 115 -5.55 35.51 -4.85
N LEU A 116 -6.76 35.01 -4.70
CA LEU A 116 -7.71 35.45 -3.69
C LEU A 116 -8.43 34.25 -3.09
N LEU A 117 -8.32 34.07 -1.78
CA LEU A 117 -9.03 33.01 -1.06
C LEU A 117 -10.20 33.62 -0.30
N GLU A 118 -11.42 33.14 -0.55
CA GLU A 118 -12.63 33.65 0.10
C GLU A 118 -13.43 32.49 0.71
N ASN A 119 -14.03 32.75 1.87
CA ASN A 119 -14.95 31.83 2.51
C ASN A 119 -16.33 31.96 1.88
N ILE A 120 -17.02 30.83 1.66
CA ILE A 120 -18.39 30.81 1.14
C ILE A 120 -19.35 30.78 2.34
N PRO A 121 -20.10 31.87 2.62
CA PRO A 121 -20.96 31.93 3.79
C PRO A 121 -22.06 30.86 3.75
N GLY A 122 -22.34 30.21 4.89
CA GLY A 122 -23.44 29.25 5.03
C GLY A 122 -23.20 27.87 4.40
N VAL A 123 -22.00 27.61 3.85
CA VAL A 123 -21.60 26.29 3.36
C VAL A 123 -20.63 25.67 4.34
N SER A 124 -21.04 24.59 5.01
CA SER A 124 -20.18 23.75 5.86
C SER A 124 -20.23 22.31 5.37
N GLU A 125 -19.08 21.64 5.37
CA GLU A 125 -18.96 20.23 5.03
C GLU A 125 -18.58 19.43 6.28
N LYS A 126 -19.28 18.32 6.52
CA LYS A 126 -18.92 17.37 7.58
C LYS A 126 -17.80 16.46 7.05
N ILE A 127 -16.62 16.55 7.64
CA ILE A 127 -15.46 15.71 7.32
C ILE A 127 -15.16 14.74 8.47
N ILE A 128 -14.52 13.61 8.14
CA ILE A 128 -14.00 12.64 9.11
C ILE A 128 -12.50 12.49 8.85
N THR A 129 -11.66 12.57 9.89
CA THR A 129 -10.19 12.53 9.74
C THR A 129 -9.50 11.95 10.97
N ASN A 130 -8.32 11.36 10.76
CA ASN A 130 -7.35 10.98 11.80
C ASN A 130 -6.14 11.95 11.87
N GLY A 131 -6.25 13.13 11.25
CA GLY A 131 -5.16 14.11 11.14
C GLY A 131 -4.21 13.90 9.95
N VAL A 132 -4.34 12.77 9.22
CA VAL A 132 -3.53 12.45 8.03
C VAL A 132 -4.40 12.27 6.80
N LEU A 133 -5.46 11.45 6.89
CA LEU A 133 -6.43 11.26 5.81
C LEU A 133 -7.75 11.94 6.15
N VAL A 134 -8.44 12.42 5.11
CA VAL A 134 -9.73 13.10 5.17
C VAL A 134 -10.72 12.36 4.29
N SER A 135 -11.80 11.89 4.91
CA SER A 135 -13.01 11.44 4.23
C SER A 135 -14.00 12.61 4.13
N ARG A 136 -14.34 12.96 2.89
CA ARG A 136 -15.27 14.04 2.56
C ARG A 136 -16.70 13.54 2.42
N GLU A 137 -17.66 14.48 2.42
CA GLU A 137 -19.07 14.14 2.31
C GLU A 137 -19.39 13.63 0.90
N VAL A 138 -20.05 12.47 0.81
CA VAL A 138 -20.42 11.84 -0.47
C VAL A 138 -21.90 12.13 -0.78
N SER A 139 -22.18 12.48 -2.02
CA SER A 139 -23.53 12.59 -2.59
C SER A 139 -23.74 11.55 -3.68
N CYS A 140 -25.01 11.24 -3.95
CA CYS A 140 -25.41 10.35 -5.01
C CYS A 140 -26.18 11.13 -6.09
N LEU A 141 -25.86 10.87 -7.35
CA LEU A 141 -26.64 11.31 -8.50
C LEU A 141 -27.27 10.08 -9.15
N GLU A 142 -28.58 10.00 -9.16
CA GLU A 142 -29.30 9.01 -9.96
C GLU A 142 -29.66 9.61 -11.32
N VAL A 143 -29.39 8.87 -12.38
CA VAL A 143 -29.75 9.20 -13.75
C VAL A 143 -30.75 8.18 -14.24
N HIS A 144 -31.97 8.65 -14.52
CA HIS A 144 -33.08 7.85 -15.01
C HIS A 144 -33.30 8.18 -16.48
N VAL A 145 -33.25 7.17 -17.36
CA VAL A 145 -33.44 7.36 -18.80
C VAL A 145 -34.81 6.85 -19.21
N ASN A 146 -35.61 7.74 -19.81
CA ASN A 146 -36.96 7.43 -20.27
C ASN A 146 -37.13 7.81 -21.75
N GLU A 147 -37.68 6.90 -22.56
CA GLU A 147 -37.99 7.14 -23.96
C GLU A 147 -39.50 7.35 -24.16
N LYS A 148 -39.90 8.52 -24.66
CA LYS A 148 -41.31 8.90 -24.81
C LYS A 148 -41.91 8.67 -26.20
N ASN A 149 -41.27 7.89 -27.09
CA ASN A 149 -41.84 7.60 -28.42
C ASN A 149 -41.55 6.17 -28.96
N PRO A 150 -42.55 5.26 -29.00
CA PRO A 150 -42.35 3.84 -29.32
C PRO A 150 -42.20 3.52 -30.83
N LYS A 151 -42.32 4.50 -31.73
CA LYS A 151 -42.35 4.25 -33.19
C LYS A 151 -40.97 3.95 -33.81
N SER A 152 -39.89 4.01 -33.04
CA SER A 152 -38.50 3.78 -33.48
C SER A 152 -37.83 2.60 -32.74
N CYS A 153 -38.54 1.50 -32.50
CA CYS A 153 -38.10 0.43 -31.59
C CYS A 153 -37.16 -0.66 -32.17
N TYR A 154 -36.53 -0.45 -33.34
CA TYR A 154 -35.75 -1.51 -34.01
C TYR A 154 -34.22 -1.45 -33.80
N LYS A 155 -33.69 -0.43 -33.13
CA LYS A 155 -32.23 -0.27 -32.93
C LYS A 155 -31.89 -0.06 -31.46
N ARG A 156 -30.92 -0.84 -30.98
CA ARG A 156 -30.25 -0.62 -29.69
C ARG A 156 -29.59 0.76 -29.68
N ARG A 157 -29.82 1.54 -28.63
CA ARG A 157 -29.16 2.84 -28.40
C ARG A 157 -28.39 2.78 -27.10
N ASP A 158 -27.10 3.03 -27.19
CA ASP A 158 -26.20 3.04 -26.04
C ASP A 158 -25.86 4.50 -25.67
N PHE A 159 -26.19 4.88 -24.44
CA PHE A 159 -25.89 6.18 -23.85
C PHE A 159 -24.74 6.02 -22.87
N THR A 160 -23.69 6.82 -23.02
CA THR A 160 -22.54 6.80 -22.11
C THR A 160 -22.58 8.05 -21.23
N PHE A 161 -22.59 7.85 -19.92
CA PHE A 161 -22.53 8.90 -18.91
C PHE A 161 -21.18 8.87 -18.22
N THR A 162 -20.45 9.98 -18.26
CA THR A 162 -19.13 10.12 -17.64
C THR A 162 -19.16 11.24 -16.61
N MET A 163 -18.78 10.94 -15.38
CA MET A 163 -18.66 11.87 -14.28
C MET A 163 -17.30 11.70 -13.61
N LYS A 164 -16.28 12.39 -14.14
CA LYS A 164 -14.91 12.29 -13.60
C LYS A 164 -14.87 12.66 -12.11
N GLY A 165 -14.20 11.82 -11.32
CA GLY A 165 -14.08 12.00 -9.87
C GLY A 165 -15.23 11.40 -9.06
N SER A 166 -16.21 10.76 -9.71
CA SER A 166 -17.10 9.83 -9.02
C SER A 166 -16.43 8.47 -8.84
N TYR A 167 -17.00 7.61 -8.00
CA TYR A 167 -16.54 6.22 -7.82
C TYR A 167 -16.57 5.42 -9.13
N GLU A 168 -17.67 5.54 -9.89
CA GLU A 168 -17.96 4.76 -11.09
C GLU A 168 -17.27 5.31 -12.34
N GLU A 169 -16.92 6.61 -12.34
CA GLU A 169 -16.42 7.41 -13.45
C GLU A 169 -17.25 7.41 -14.74
N THR A 170 -17.50 6.26 -15.35
CA THR A 170 -18.27 6.13 -16.60
C THR A 170 -19.21 4.93 -16.54
N GLN A 171 -20.47 5.13 -16.95
CA GLN A 171 -21.48 4.08 -17.03
C GLN A 171 -22.27 4.18 -18.33
N ASP A 172 -22.55 3.02 -18.91
CA ASP A 172 -23.34 2.88 -20.12
C ASP A 172 -24.75 2.40 -19.81
N ILE A 173 -25.75 3.00 -20.47
CA ILE A 173 -27.14 2.54 -20.46
C ILE A 173 -27.55 2.20 -21.88
N SER A 174 -28.02 0.98 -22.08
CA SER A 174 -28.52 0.50 -23.37
C SER A 174 -30.05 0.40 -23.35
N ILE A 175 -30.72 1.09 -24.28
CA ILE A 175 -32.17 0.93 -24.53
C ILE A 175 -32.33 0.08 -25.79
N GLY A 176 -33.11 -1.00 -25.71
CA GLY A 176 -33.26 -1.99 -26.79
C GLY A 176 -34.71 -2.36 -27.13
N PRO A 177 -34.93 -3.19 -28.17
CA PRO A 177 -36.26 -3.56 -28.65
C PRO A 177 -37.10 -4.37 -27.64
N HIS A 178 -36.44 -5.00 -26.67
CA HIS A 178 -37.06 -5.83 -25.62
C HIS A 178 -37.29 -5.07 -24.31
N SER A 179 -36.87 -3.80 -24.23
CA SER A 179 -37.18 -2.92 -23.10
C SER A 179 -38.69 -2.72 -23.04
N ARG A 180 -39.32 -2.99 -21.87
CA ARG A 180 -40.79 -2.82 -21.73
C ARG A 180 -41.15 -1.36 -22.05
N PRO A 181 -42.26 -1.07 -22.76
CA PRO A 181 -42.74 0.30 -22.94
C PRO A 181 -42.89 0.98 -21.57
N GLY A 182 -42.15 2.06 -21.32
CA GLY A 182 -42.10 2.73 -20.00
C GLY A 182 -41.09 2.15 -19.01
N SER A 183 -40.18 1.27 -19.43
CA SER A 183 -39.03 0.87 -18.61
C SER A 183 -38.11 2.07 -18.38
N ILE A 184 -37.77 2.30 -17.11
CA ILE A 184 -36.84 3.33 -16.67
C ILE A 184 -35.53 2.59 -16.40
N GLU A 185 -34.53 2.82 -17.24
CA GLU A 185 -33.18 2.37 -16.97
C GLU A 185 -32.49 3.39 -16.05
N THR A 186 -31.80 2.90 -15.02
CA THR A 186 -31.23 3.76 -13.97
C THR A 186 -29.75 3.48 -13.76
N THR A 187 -28.98 4.54 -13.57
CA THR A 187 -27.57 4.47 -13.16
C THR A 187 -27.32 5.45 -12.02
N ARG A 188 -26.28 5.21 -11.22
CA ARG A 188 -25.97 5.99 -10.02
C ARG A 188 -24.51 6.39 -9.99
N PHE A 189 -24.23 7.62 -9.61
CA PHE A 189 -22.87 8.13 -9.44
C PHE A 189 -22.63 8.62 -8.01
N HIS A 190 -21.58 8.14 -7.35
CA HIS A 190 -21.16 8.57 -6.02
C HIS A 190 -19.98 9.52 -6.10
N TYR A 191 -20.10 10.71 -5.53
CA TYR A 191 -19.10 11.77 -5.68
C TYR A 191 -19.00 12.66 -4.45
N ILE A 192 -17.90 13.40 -4.33
CA ILE A 192 -17.73 14.38 -3.27
C ILE A 192 -18.76 15.50 -3.45
N LYS A 193 -19.66 15.68 -2.48
CA LYS A 193 -20.80 16.60 -2.54
C LYS A 193 -20.44 18.02 -3.00
N HIS A 194 -19.26 18.49 -2.60
CA HIS A 194 -18.78 19.84 -2.85
C HIS A 194 -17.73 19.94 -3.98
N SER A 195 -17.45 18.88 -4.75
CA SER A 195 -16.40 18.89 -5.79
C SER A 195 -16.82 19.44 -7.17
N GLN A 196 -17.90 20.23 -7.26
CA GLN A 196 -18.43 20.81 -8.50
C GLN A 196 -18.33 19.91 -9.77
N PRO A 197 -18.76 18.63 -9.71
CA PRO A 197 -18.58 17.72 -10.83
C PRO A 197 -19.48 18.08 -12.02
N ARG A 198 -19.10 17.57 -13.19
CA ARG A 198 -19.85 17.69 -14.44
C ARG A 198 -20.22 16.30 -14.94
N LEU A 199 -21.51 16.09 -15.20
CA LEU A 199 -21.98 14.90 -15.90
C LEU A 199 -21.87 15.14 -17.40
N LEU A 200 -21.04 14.36 -18.07
CA LEU A 200 -20.91 14.33 -19.53
C LEU A 200 -21.76 13.19 -20.08
N MET A 201 -22.57 13.49 -21.09
CA MET A 201 -23.41 12.49 -21.74
C MET A 201 -23.07 12.42 -23.23
N THR A 202 -22.67 11.23 -23.67
CA THR A 202 -22.35 10.90 -25.06
C THR A 202 -23.46 10.05 -25.66
N LEU A 203 -23.87 10.39 -26.88
CA LEU A 203 -24.95 9.74 -27.61
C LEU A 203 -24.43 8.54 -28.45
N PRO A 204 -25.30 7.59 -28.82
CA PRO A 204 -24.93 6.47 -29.67
C PRO A 204 -24.38 6.96 -31.02
N LYS A 205 -23.24 6.42 -31.46
CA LYS A 205 -22.73 6.64 -32.81
C LYS A 205 -23.58 5.87 -33.81
N GLU A 206 -24.35 6.54 -34.67
CA GLU A 206 -24.88 5.88 -35.86
C GLU A 206 -23.72 5.59 -36.84
N ARG A 207 -23.40 4.31 -37.07
CA ARG A 207 -22.53 3.92 -38.19
C ARG A 207 -23.29 4.12 -39.50
N PHE A 208 -23.06 5.22 -40.20
CA PHE A 208 -23.38 5.35 -41.63
C PHE A 208 -22.25 6.02 -42.39
N PHE A 209 -21.77 5.36 -43.46
CA PHE A 209 -21.01 6.00 -44.52
C PHE A 209 -21.93 6.96 -45.26
N CYS A 210 -21.68 8.27 -45.15
CA CYS A 210 -22.28 9.25 -46.03
C CYS A 210 -21.18 10.21 -46.49
N CYS A 211 -20.80 10.09 -47.77
CA CYS A 211 -20.02 11.11 -48.43
C CYS A 211 -20.84 12.41 -48.47
N VAL A 212 -20.16 13.53 -48.24
CA VAL A 212 -20.65 14.92 -48.32
C VAL A 212 -21.35 15.43 -47.05
N CYS A 213 -20.53 15.80 -46.06
CA CYS A 213 -20.61 17.05 -45.27
C CYS A 213 -19.60 16.96 -44.11
N PHE A 214 -18.45 17.64 -44.25
CA PHE A 214 -17.57 17.93 -43.12
C PHE A 214 -18.18 19.09 -42.32
N ALA A 215 -18.12 19.00 -40.99
CA ALA A 215 -18.62 19.96 -39.98
C ALA A 215 -20.06 19.79 -39.48
N CYS A 216 -20.30 18.74 -38.69
CA CYS A 216 -21.13 18.86 -37.48
C CYS A 216 -20.72 17.77 -36.48
N GLY A 217 -19.68 18.05 -35.70
CA GLY A 217 -19.23 17.16 -34.61
C GLY A 217 -20.27 17.14 -33.49
N TRP A 218 -20.74 15.96 -33.12
CA TRP A 218 -21.74 15.79 -32.06
C TRP A 218 -21.08 16.10 -30.71
N CYS A 219 -21.31 17.30 -30.15
CA CYS A 219 -20.77 17.66 -28.85
C CYS A 219 -21.50 16.89 -27.71
N PRO A 220 -20.75 16.30 -26.75
CA PRO A 220 -21.33 15.70 -25.56
C PRO A 220 -22.07 16.77 -24.74
N LEU A 221 -23.21 16.41 -24.17
CA LEU A 221 -23.94 17.31 -23.29
C LEU A 221 -23.25 17.31 -21.93
N ALA A 222 -22.89 18.49 -21.42
CA ALA A 222 -22.29 18.65 -20.10
C ALA A 222 -23.28 19.30 -19.13
N VAL A 223 -23.72 18.58 -18.11
CA VAL A 223 -24.60 19.10 -17.06
C VAL A 223 -23.77 19.37 -15.80
N PRO A 224 -23.61 20.64 -15.39
CA PRO A 224 -22.98 20.95 -14.10
C PRO A 224 -23.93 20.60 -12.94
N LEU A 225 -23.45 19.90 -11.90
CA LEU A 225 -24.34 19.50 -10.80
C LEU A 225 -24.63 20.62 -9.78
N HIS A 226 -23.86 21.71 -9.78
CA HIS A 226 -24.11 22.85 -8.89
C HIS A 226 -25.42 23.57 -9.21
N SER A 227 -25.98 23.39 -10.40
CA SER A 227 -27.31 23.92 -10.77
C SER A 227 -28.47 23.02 -10.32
N LEU A 228 -28.18 21.87 -9.69
CA LEU A 228 -29.19 20.93 -9.19
C LEU A 228 -29.34 21.07 -7.66
N ASP A 229 -30.51 21.55 -7.23
CA ASP A 229 -30.87 21.54 -5.82
C ASP A 229 -31.03 20.11 -5.30
N LEU A 230 -30.69 19.89 -4.03
CA LEU A 230 -30.86 18.59 -3.37
C LEU A 230 -32.33 18.13 -3.46
N GLY A 231 -32.56 16.90 -3.91
CA GLY A 231 -33.90 16.31 -4.03
C GLY A 231 -34.75 16.86 -5.19
N LYS A 232 -34.24 17.77 -6.03
CA LYS A 232 -34.95 18.24 -7.22
C LYS A 232 -34.59 17.40 -8.44
N GLU A 233 -35.62 17.05 -9.19
CA GLU A 233 -35.53 16.31 -10.45
C GLU A 233 -35.38 17.30 -11.62
N VAL A 234 -34.33 17.14 -12.42
CA VAL A 234 -34.17 17.92 -13.65
C VAL A 234 -34.36 17.03 -14.86
N THR A 235 -35.31 17.42 -15.71
CA THR A 235 -35.57 16.76 -16.99
C THR A 235 -34.72 17.41 -18.07
N VAL A 236 -33.78 16.68 -18.63
CA VAL A 236 -33.08 17.08 -19.85
C VAL A 236 -33.75 16.36 -21.02
N MET A 237 -34.31 17.11 -21.96
CA MET A 237 -34.88 16.57 -23.21
C MET A 237 -33.89 16.77 -24.35
N ARG A 238 -33.65 15.73 -25.16
CA ARG A 238 -32.85 15.85 -26.38
C ARG A 238 -33.57 15.18 -27.56
N ASP A 239 -33.66 15.92 -28.65
CA ASP A 239 -34.22 15.43 -29.91
C ASP A 239 -33.16 14.59 -30.63
N ILE A 240 -33.43 13.30 -30.76
CA ILE A 240 -32.63 12.38 -31.56
C ILE A 240 -33.55 12.01 -32.72
N ARG A 241 -33.17 12.29 -33.97
CA ARG A 241 -34.00 12.12 -35.17
C ARG A 241 -35.04 10.99 -35.02
N TYR A 242 -36.31 11.38 -34.82
CA TYR A 242 -37.52 10.54 -34.67
C TYR A 242 -37.86 10.00 -33.26
N ALA A 243 -37.16 10.37 -32.19
CA ALA A 243 -37.49 10.02 -30.79
C ALA A 243 -37.05 11.09 -29.77
N TYR A 244 -37.87 11.31 -28.74
CA TYR A 244 -37.50 12.13 -27.58
C TYR A 244 -37.02 11.24 -26.44
N THR A 245 -35.78 11.44 -26.01
CA THR A 245 -35.23 10.83 -24.79
C THR A 245 -35.21 11.88 -23.68
N CYS A 246 -35.83 11.54 -22.55
CA CYS A 246 -35.85 12.34 -21.33
C CYS A 246 -34.88 11.73 -20.33
N PHE A 247 -33.96 12.54 -19.81
CA PHE A 247 -33.09 12.18 -18.72
C PHE A 247 -33.58 12.88 -17.46
N HIS A 248 -33.94 12.10 -16.45
CA HIS A 248 -34.35 12.59 -15.15
C HIS A 248 -33.17 12.45 -14.18
N LEU A 249 -32.65 13.59 -13.73
CA LEU A 249 -31.50 13.66 -12.83
C LEU A 249 -31.98 13.95 -11.42
N CYS A 250 -31.74 13.02 -10.50
CA CYS A 250 -32.14 13.14 -9.10
C CYS A 250 -30.89 13.15 -8.21
N ARG A 251 -30.64 14.28 -7.54
CA ARG A 251 -29.56 14.41 -6.57
C ARG A 251 -30.05 14.00 -5.18
N GLY A 252 -29.49 12.93 -4.63
CA GLY A 252 -29.81 12.40 -3.31
C GLY A 252 -28.67 12.50 -2.31
N THR A 253 -28.99 12.36 -1.03
CA THR A 253 -28.02 12.15 0.06
C THR A 253 -27.59 10.70 0.09
N PHE A 254 -26.29 10.44 0.22
CA PHE A 254 -25.80 9.09 0.50
C PHE A 254 -26.13 8.75 1.96
N THR A 255 -26.74 7.58 2.20
CA THR A 255 -27.33 7.23 3.51
C THR A 255 -26.32 6.68 4.51
N CYS A 256 -25.10 6.35 4.11
CA CYS A 256 -24.05 5.85 5.02
C CYS A 256 -23.22 7.01 5.58
N GLU A 257 -23.58 7.46 6.78
CA GLU A 257 -22.82 8.49 7.50
C GLU A 257 -21.53 7.96 8.12
N THR A 258 -21.51 6.69 8.54
CA THR A 258 -20.36 6.02 9.17
C THR A 258 -19.40 5.47 8.11
N LEU A 259 -18.11 5.48 8.43
CA LEU A 259 -17.10 4.83 7.57
C LEU A 259 -17.11 3.32 7.82
N ASP A 260 -16.96 2.53 6.75
CA ASP A 260 -16.68 1.09 6.83
C ASP A 260 -15.17 0.86 7.07
N LEU A 261 -14.34 1.84 6.71
CA LEU A 261 -12.91 1.89 6.97
C LEU A 261 -12.62 2.60 8.31
N ARG A 262 -11.68 2.05 9.09
CA ARG A 262 -11.19 2.65 10.32
C ARG A 262 -10.07 3.65 10.02
N LEU A 263 -10.22 4.88 10.49
CA LEU A 263 -9.18 5.90 10.50
C LEU A 263 -8.69 6.12 11.94
N GLY A 264 -7.46 5.71 12.23
CA GLY A 264 -6.81 5.89 13.53
C GLY A 264 -5.47 5.15 13.62
N PHE A 265 -4.57 5.66 14.45
CA PHE A 265 -3.24 5.04 14.68
C PHE A 265 -3.25 4.04 15.84
N ASP A 266 -4.22 4.17 16.75
CA ASP A 266 -4.48 3.20 17.82
C ASP A 266 -4.76 1.79 17.31
N LEU A 267 -4.51 0.79 18.17
CA LEU A 267 -4.92 -0.59 17.95
C LEU A 267 -6.45 -0.68 17.86
N CYS A 268 -6.98 -1.57 17.02
CA CYS A 268 -8.41 -1.84 16.98
C CYS A 268 -8.92 -2.44 18.31
N ALA A 269 -10.22 -2.35 18.55
CA ALA A 269 -10.82 -2.83 19.79
C ALA A 269 -10.59 -4.34 20.01
N GLU A 270 -10.57 -5.10 18.92
CA GLU A 270 -10.33 -6.54 18.92
C GLU A 270 -8.88 -6.89 19.31
N GLU A 271 -7.89 -6.12 18.84
CA GLU A 271 -6.50 -6.32 19.26
C GLU A 271 -6.28 -5.88 20.71
N GLN A 272 -6.97 -4.83 21.18
CA GLN A 272 -6.96 -4.41 22.58
C GLN A 272 -7.57 -5.48 23.50
N ASP A 273 -8.69 -6.10 23.11
CA ASP A 273 -9.29 -7.21 23.87
C ASP A 273 -8.37 -8.45 23.85
N PHE A 274 -7.74 -8.74 22.69
CA PHE A 274 -6.75 -9.81 22.57
C PHE A 274 -5.60 -9.61 23.56
N ILE A 275 -4.97 -8.42 23.61
CA ILE A 275 -3.78 -8.22 24.44
C ILE A 275 -4.12 -8.35 25.94
N CYS A 276 -5.29 -7.87 26.38
CA CYS A 276 -5.79 -8.06 27.74
C CYS A 276 -5.94 -9.55 28.11
N LYS A 277 -6.42 -10.38 27.17
CA LYS A 277 -6.53 -11.82 27.38
C LYS A 277 -5.18 -12.50 27.35
N ARG A 278 -4.34 -12.17 26.36
CA ARG A 278 -3.01 -12.78 26.17
C ARG A 278 -2.08 -12.50 27.33
N LYS A 279 -2.11 -11.28 27.90
CA LYS A 279 -1.30 -10.93 29.08
C LYS A 279 -1.53 -11.85 30.28
N LYS A 280 -2.73 -12.42 30.45
CA LYS A 280 -3.00 -13.39 31.52
C LYS A 280 -2.26 -14.71 31.30
N VAL A 281 -2.20 -15.17 30.05
CA VAL A 281 -1.43 -16.37 29.67
C VAL A 281 0.06 -16.10 29.84
N VAL A 282 0.54 -14.94 29.36
CA VAL A 282 1.94 -14.52 29.45
C VAL A 282 2.38 -14.39 30.91
N ALA A 283 1.56 -13.78 31.79
CA ALA A 283 1.87 -13.66 33.21
C ALA A 283 2.11 -15.03 33.88
N ALA A 284 1.21 -15.99 33.62
CA ALA A 284 1.32 -17.35 34.14
C ALA A 284 2.56 -18.08 33.60
N ALA A 285 2.85 -17.92 32.31
CA ALA A 285 4.02 -18.51 31.67
C ALA A 285 5.33 -17.92 32.21
N LEU A 286 5.43 -16.59 32.32
CA LEU A 286 6.60 -15.90 32.85
C LEU A 286 6.88 -16.29 34.31
N LYS A 287 5.85 -16.42 35.15
CA LYS A 287 6.01 -16.91 36.52
C LYS A 287 6.68 -18.28 36.56
N ASN A 288 6.21 -19.20 35.73
CA ASN A 288 6.73 -20.57 35.68
C ASN A 288 8.15 -20.63 35.12
N VAL A 289 8.40 -19.92 34.02
CA VAL A 289 9.66 -19.95 33.27
C VAL A 289 10.79 -19.21 34.00
N LEU A 290 10.47 -18.10 34.66
CA LEU A 290 11.45 -17.29 35.40
C LEU A 290 11.58 -17.68 36.87
N HIS A 291 10.66 -18.52 37.38
CA HIS A 291 10.52 -18.90 38.79
C HIS A 291 10.29 -17.68 39.70
N LEU A 292 9.30 -16.85 39.35
CA LEU A 292 8.95 -15.67 40.15
C LEU A 292 8.18 -16.07 41.41
N ASP A 293 8.50 -15.40 42.52
CA ASP A 293 7.85 -15.65 43.82
C ASP A 293 6.39 -15.16 43.84
N GLU A 294 6.11 -14.04 43.16
CA GLU A 294 4.80 -13.36 43.12
C GLU A 294 4.17 -13.41 41.73
N ASP A 295 2.84 -13.30 41.68
CA ASP A 295 2.10 -13.15 40.42
C ASP A 295 2.30 -11.73 39.85
N LEU A 296 2.55 -11.64 38.54
CA LEU A 296 2.70 -10.37 37.85
C LEU A 296 1.35 -9.65 37.70
N GLN A 297 1.34 -8.35 38.00
CA GLN A 297 0.21 -7.48 37.66
C GLN A 297 0.16 -7.19 36.15
N GLU A 298 -0.99 -6.77 35.62
CA GLU A 298 -1.20 -6.60 34.18
C GLU A 298 -0.25 -5.59 33.52
N ASP A 299 0.11 -4.54 34.26
CA ASP A 299 1.08 -3.51 33.87
C ASP A 299 2.54 -3.99 33.98
N GLU A 300 2.81 -4.99 34.82
CA GLU A 300 4.12 -5.64 34.98
C GLU A 300 4.41 -6.68 33.89
N VAL A 301 3.41 -7.12 33.12
CA VAL A 301 3.58 -8.13 32.06
C VAL A 301 4.23 -7.49 30.81
N PRO A 302 5.46 -7.88 30.46
CA PRO A 302 6.10 -7.39 29.24
C PRO A 302 5.45 -7.99 27.99
N VAL A 303 5.41 -7.20 26.92
CA VAL A 303 4.95 -7.62 25.60
C VAL A 303 6.14 -8.18 24.83
N VAL A 304 6.10 -9.49 24.55
CA VAL A 304 7.16 -10.20 23.83
C VAL A 304 6.70 -10.49 22.39
N ALA A 305 7.56 -10.21 21.41
CA ALA A 305 7.30 -10.49 20.01
C ALA A 305 8.34 -11.44 19.42
N VAL A 306 7.89 -12.34 18.53
CA VAL A 306 8.75 -13.10 17.62
C VAL A 306 8.68 -12.44 16.26
N VAL A 307 9.84 -12.08 15.69
CA VAL A 307 9.95 -11.55 14.32
C VAL A 307 10.86 -12.46 13.52
N THR A 308 10.68 -12.48 12.21
CA THR A 308 11.38 -13.41 11.33
C THR A 308 11.97 -12.69 10.13
N ALA A 309 12.91 -13.37 9.47
CA ALA A 309 13.35 -13.02 8.11
C ALA A 309 12.92 -14.11 7.11
N ALA A 310 12.78 -13.74 5.84
CA ALA A 310 12.42 -14.64 4.76
C ALA A 310 13.58 -15.55 4.30
N GLY A 311 13.21 -16.67 3.68
CA GLY A 311 14.16 -17.61 3.11
C GLY A 311 13.56 -18.78 2.35
N GLY A 312 12.35 -18.67 1.79
CA GLY A 312 11.68 -19.80 1.11
C GLY A 312 11.40 -20.98 2.06
N VAL A 313 11.45 -22.21 1.55
CA VAL A 313 11.24 -23.43 2.36
C VAL A 313 12.23 -23.52 3.53
N ARG A 314 13.44 -22.94 3.41
CA ARG A 314 14.41 -22.86 4.52
C ARG A 314 13.80 -22.12 5.71
N SER A 315 13.26 -20.92 5.48
CA SER A 315 12.64 -20.13 6.56
C SER A 315 11.39 -20.79 7.12
N MET A 316 10.61 -21.48 6.29
CA MET A 316 9.45 -22.24 6.73
C MET A 316 9.86 -23.36 7.71
N THR A 317 10.81 -24.21 7.31
CA THR A 317 11.35 -25.30 8.14
C THR A 317 12.05 -24.77 9.39
N ALA A 318 12.84 -23.71 9.26
CA ALA A 318 13.57 -23.11 10.37
C ALA A 318 12.62 -22.55 11.44
N LEU A 319 11.53 -21.89 11.03
CA LEU A 319 10.52 -21.36 11.96
C LEU A 319 9.84 -22.48 12.75
N PHE A 320 9.50 -23.61 12.12
CA PHE A 320 8.99 -24.78 12.86
C PHE A 320 9.98 -25.26 13.94
N GLY A 321 11.28 -25.31 13.61
CA GLY A 321 12.32 -25.72 14.56
C GLY A 321 12.46 -24.75 15.72
N SER A 322 12.46 -23.44 15.44
CA SER A 322 12.52 -22.41 16.47
C SER A 322 11.27 -22.41 17.37
N LEU A 323 10.07 -22.54 16.81
CA LEU A 323 8.83 -22.59 17.60
C LEU A 323 8.75 -23.86 18.46
N LEU A 324 9.22 -25.01 17.97
CA LEU A 324 9.32 -26.24 18.75
C LEU A 324 10.21 -26.06 19.98
N ALA A 325 11.37 -25.43 19.81
CA ALA A 325 12.26 -25.12 20.93
C ALA A 325 11.65 -24.11 21.91
N LEU A 326 10.99 -23.05 21.42
CA LEU A 326 10.30 -22.10 22.29
C LEU A 326 9.17 -22.77 23.09
N GLN A 327 8.46 -23.74 22.50
CA GLN A 327 7.46 -24.55 23.20
C GLN A 327 8.10 -25.44 24.26
N GLU A 328 9.21 -26.13 23.94
CA GLU A 328 9.96 -26.96 24.90
C GLU A 328 10.49 -26.15 26.10
N LEU A 329 10.88 -24.90 25.86
CA LEU A 329 11.31 -23.98 26.93
C LEU A 329 10.17 -23.38 27.76
N GLY A 330 8.90 -23.55 27.34
CA GLY A 330 7.74 -22.86 27.91
C GLY A 330 7.68 -21.36 27.56
N VAL A 331 8.59 -20.88 26.71
CA VAL A 331 8.69 -19.46 26.32
C VAL A 331 7.63 -19.09 25.28
N LEU A 332 7.13 -20.05 24.49
CA LEU A 332 6.11 -19.77 23.47
C LEU A 332 4.84 -19.12 24.07
N ASP A 333 4.45 -19.51 25.28
CA ASP A 333 3.32 -18.91 25.99
C ASP A 333 3.61 -17.50 26.53
N CYS A 334 4.89 -17.11 26.61
CA CYS A 334 5.29 -15.74 26.94
C CYS A 334 5.18 -14.79 25.74
N VAL A 335 5.05 -15.31 24.51
CA VAL A 335 4.99 -14.50 23.28
C VAL A 335 3.60 -13.91 23.08
N SER A 336 3.49 -12.60 22.89
CA SER A 336 2.24 -11.90 22.59
C SER A 336 1.99 -11.78 21.09
N TYR A 337 3.03 -11.53 20.29
CA TYR A 337 2.95 -11.31 18.85
C TYR A 337 3.91 -12.23 18.10
N ILE A 338 3.51 -12.73 16.94
CA ILE A 338 4.40 -13.36 15.96
C ILE A 338 4.22 -12.70 14.61
N SER A 339 5.28 -12.10 14.08
CA SER A 339 5.25 -11.46 12.77
C SER A 339 6.09 -12.21 11.75
N GLY A 340 5.56 -12.37 10.54
CA GLY A 340 6.24 -13.05 9.46
C GLY A 340 6.05 -12.40 8.11
N LEU A 341 7.00 -12.70 7.22
CA LEU A 341 7.00 -12.32 5.81
C LEU A 341 7.36 -13.50 4.91
N SER A 342 7.01 -13.40 3.64
CA SER A 342 7.38 -14.39 2.63
C SER A 342 7.05 -15.82 3.08
N ALA A 343 7.92 -16.80 2.84
CA ALA A 343 7.65 -18.19 3.19
C ALA A 343 7.51 -18.51 4.70
N THR A 344 7.83 -17.57 5.62
CA THR A 344 7.48 -17.77 7.04
C THR A 344 5.98 -17.64 7.27
N THR A 345 5.27 -16.91 6.40
CA THR A 345 3.81 -16.84 6.44
C THR A 345 3.16 -18.19 6.16
N TRP A 346 3.82 -19.10 5.42
CA TRP A 346 3.34 -20.46 5.15
C TRP A 346 3.33 -21.34 6.41
N THR A 347 4.33 -21.19 7.28
CA THR A 347 4.35 -21.85 8.59
C THR A 347 3.25 -21.30 9.47
N MET A 348 3.13 -19.97 9.50
CA MET A 348 2.11 -19.29 10.32
C MET A 348 0.70 -19.64 9.85
N SER A 349 0.36 -19.47 8.57
CA SER A 349 -0.95 -19.84 8.04
C SER A 349 -1.31 -21.28 8.39
N LYS A 350 -0.36 -22.22 8.24
CA LYS A 350 -0.58 -23.63 8.52
C LYS A 350 -0.85 -23.92 10.00
N LEU A 351 -0.10 -23.29 10.89
CA LEU A 351 -0.30 -23.45 12.33
C LEU A 351 -1.64 -22.86 12.78
N TYR A 352 -2.02 -21.71 12.25
CA TYR A 352 -3.23 -20.99 12.64
C TYR A 352 -4.54 -21.56 12.05
N GLU A 353 -4.47 -22.64 11.26
CA GLU A 353 -5.64 -23.48 10.96
C GLU A 353 -6.19 -24.17 12.21
N ASP A 354 -5.33 -24.42 13.21
CA ASP A 354 -5.71 -25.02 14.48
C ASP A 354 -5.81 -23.95 15.57
N ALA A 355 -7.03 -23.76 16.10
CA ALA A 355 -7.30 -22.75 17.12
C ALA A 355 -6.48 -22.91 18.42
N ASN A 356 -5.85 -24.06 18.66
CA ASN A 356 -5.06 -24.34 19.86
C ASN A 356 -3.64 -24.83 19.52
N TRP A 357 -3.09 -24.44 18.38
CA TRP A 357 -1.83 -25.00 17.87
C TRP A 357 -0.66 -24.88 18.86
N SER A 358 -0.51 -23.76 19.58
CA SER A 358 0.62 -23.56 20.51
C SER A 358 0.49 -24.39 21.79
N GLN A 359 -0.74 -24.84 22.09
CA GLN A 359 -1.08 -25.64 23.27
C GLN A 359 -1.00 -27.15 22.99
N LYS A 360 -0.75 -27.54 21.74
CA LYS A 360 -0.59 -28.92 21.28
C LYS A 360 0.86 -29.18 20.93
N ASP A 361 1.27 -30.45 20.96
CA ASP A 361 2.61 -30.85 20.52
C ASP A 361 2.83 -30.49 19.05
N LEU A 362 3.81 -29.61 18.80
CA LEU A 362 4.20 -29.16 17.47
C LEU A 362 4.84 -30.27 16.61
N SER A 363 5.22 -31.42 17.19
CA SER A 363 5.76 -32.56 16.45
C SER A 363 4.79 -33.07 15.36
N GLY A 364 3.48 -33.04 15.62
CA GLY A 364 2.45 -33.47 14.66
C GLY A 364 2.41 -32.61 13.39
N PRO A 365 2.22 -31.28 13.50
CA PRO A 365 2.34 -30.35 12.38
C PRO A 365 3.68 -30.46 11.63
N VAL A 366 4.79 -30.62 12.37
CA VAL A 366 6.13 -30.80 11.79
C VAL A 366 6.21 -32.08 10.95
N ASP A 367 5.68 -33.20 11.44
CA ASP A 367 5.65 -34.47 10.71
C ASP A 367 4.76 -34.40 9.47
N GLY A 368 3.65 -33.65 9.55
CA GLY A 368 2.79 -33.33 8.42
C GLY A 368 3.56 -32.59 7.33
N ILE A 369 4.17 -31.45 7.67
CA ILE A 369 4.87 -30.63 6.68
C ILE A 369 6.13 -31.31 6.14
N ARG A 370 6.82 -32.14 6.93
CA ARG A 370 7.96 -32.95 6.48
C ARG A 370 7.59 -33.83 5.28
N LYS A 371 6.40 -34.46 5.30
CA LYS A 371 5.90 -35.28 4.18
C LYS A 371 5.66 -34.43 2.93
N HIS A 372 5.13 -33.22 3.10
CA HIS A 372 4.88 -32.30 1.99
C HIS A 372 6.17 -31.76 1.36
N VAL A 373 7.13 -31.35 2.19
CA VAL A 373 8.43 -30.82 1.72
C VAL A 373 9.24 -31.88 1.00
N THR A 374 9.22 -33.13 1.46
CA THR A 374 10.00 -34.23 0.85
C THR A 374 9.37 -34.81 -0.43
N LYS A 375 8.06 -34.66 -0.61
CA LYS A 375 7.35 -35.15 -1.81
C LYS A 375 7.78 -34.41 -3.08
N SER A 376 7.88 -35.12 -4.21
CA SER A 376 8.10 -34.50 -5.52
C SER A 376 6.96 -33.55 -5.90
N LYS A 377 7.29 -32.34 -6.36
CA LYS A 377 6.32 -31.31 -6.78
C LYS A 377 5.82 -31.48 -8.22
N LEU A 378 6.30 -32.49 -8.96
CA LEU A 378 5.86 -32.75 -10.33
C LEU A 378 4.35 -33.03 -10.43
N HIS A 379 3.75 -33.60 -9.39
CA HIS A 379 2.31 -33.87 -9.35
C HIS A 379 1.45 -32.60 -9.35
N CYS A 380 1.97 -31.47 -8.86
CA CYS A 380 1.29 -30.17 -8.86
C CYS A 380 1.09 -29.62 -10.29
N PHE A 381 1.77 -30.20 -11.28
CA PHE A 381 1.67 -29.87 -12.70
C PHE A 381 0.90 -30.93 -13.51
N SER A 382 0.17 -31.84 -12.84
CA SER A 382 -0.70 -32.78 -13.55
C SER A 382 -1.84 -32.07 -14.27
N LEU A 383 -2.38 -32.68 -15.33
CA LEU A 383 -3.50 -32.10 -16.08
C LEU A 383 -4.72 -31.81 -15.20
N ASP A 384 -4.97 -32.62 -14.18
CA ASP A 384 -6.08 -32.41 -13.24
C ASP A 384 -5.86 -31.17 -12.38
N HIS A 385 -4.62 -30.95 -11.88
CA HIS A 385 -4.29 -29.73 -11.12
C HIS A 385 -4.31 -28.49 -12.01
N MET A 386 -3.84 -28.57 -13.25
CA MET A 386 -3.90 -27.42 -14.18
C MET A 386 -5.34 -27.00 -14.47
N LYS A 387 -6.26 -27.96 -14.66
CA LYS A 387 -7.71 -27.69 -14.78
C LYS A 387 -8.29 -27.10 -13.49
N TYR A 388 -7.88 -27.63 -12.33
CA TYR A 388 -8.30 -27.09 -11.05
C TYR A 388 -7.87 -25.62 -10.88
N TYR A 389 -6.62 -25.28 -11.20
CA TYR A 389 -6.14 -23.90 -11.14
C TYR A 389 -6.92 -22.99 -12.09
N GLU A 390 -7.13 -23.42 -13.34
CA GLU A 390 -7.92 -22.65 -14.32
C GLU A 390 -9.34 -22.38 -13.80
N ASN A 391 -10.01 -23.39 -13.24
CA ASN A 391 -11.34 -23.23 -12.66
C ASN A 391 -11.34 -22.24 -11.49
N LYS A 392 -10.37 -22.34 -10.57
CA LYS A 392 -10.27 -21.45 -9.40
C LYS A 392 -9.96 -20.01 -9.78
N LEU A 393 -9.08 -19.79 -10.75
CA LEU A 393 -8.80 -18.46 -11.27
C LEU A 393 -10.02 -17.88 -12.01
N SER A 394 -10.79 -18.72 -12.71
CA SER A 394 -12.05 -18.30 -13.35
C SER A 394 -13.11 -17.93 -12.31
N GLU A 395 -13.28 -18.71 -11.25
CA GLU A 395 -14.16 -18.42 -10.11
C GLU A 395 -13.79 -17.09 -9.45
N ARG A 396 -12.51 -16.92 -9.08
CA ARG A 396 -11.98 -15.68 -8.49
C ARG A 396 -12.22 -14.45 -9.38
N LYS A 397 -12.07 -14.60 -10.70
CA LYS A 397 -12.38 -13.53 -11.65
C LYS A 397 -13.88 -13.21 -11.71
N GLN A 398 -14.75 -14.21 -11.62
CA GLN A 398 -16.21 -14.03 -11.59
C GLN A 398 -16.69 -13.35 -10.31
N GLU A 399 -16.04 -13.60 -9.18
CA GLU A 399 -16.28 -12.92 -7.89
C GLU A 399 -15.93 -11.42 -7.93
N GLY A 400 -15.10 -11.01 -8.89
CA GLY A 400 -14.71 -9.62 -9.11
C GLY A 400 -13.26 -9.30 -8.76
N HIS A 401 -12.46 -10.27 -8.35
CA HIS A 401 -11.03 -10.08 -8.09
C HIS A 401 -10.24 -9.88 -9.38
N LYS A 402 -9.15 -9.11 -9.30
CA LYS A 402 -8.16 -9.05 -10.38
C LYS A 402 -7.18 -10.21 -10.24
N VAL A 403 -7.15 -11.04 -11.28
CA VAL A 403 -6.28 -12.21 -11.35
C VAL A 403 -4.94 -11.85 -11.98
N SER A 404 -3.87 -12.34 -11.37
CA SER A 404 -2.46 -12.20 -11.73
C SER A 404 -1.75 -13.56 -11.69
N PHE A 405 -0.49 -13.62 -12.13
CA PHE A 405 0.34 -14.82 -11.95
C PHE A 405 0.54 -15.17 -10.47
N THR A 406 0.49 -14.18 -9.58
CA THR A 406 0.62 -14.42 -8.14
C THR A 406 -0.51 -15.30 -7.59
N ASP A 407 -1.71 -15.20 -8.16
CA ASP A 407 -2.84 -16.05 -7.75
C ASP A 407 -2.59 -17.52 -8.13
N LEU A 408 -1.98 -17.77 -9.29
CA LEU A 408 -1.53 -19.11 -9.68
C LEU A 408 -0.44 -19.63 -8.74
N TRP A 409 0.50 -18.76 -8.35
CA TRP A 409 1.54 -19.10 -7.38
C TRP A 409 0.95 -19.47 -6.01
N GLY A 410 -0.05 -18.73 -5.53
CA GLY A 410 -0.79 -19.06 -4.30
C GLY A 410 -1.46 -20.43 -4.36
N LEU A 411 -2.12 -20.77 -5.47
CA LEU A 411 -2.72 -22.10 -5.67
C LEU A 411 -1.66 -23.22 -5.75
N PHE A 412 -0.50 -22.92 -6.32
CA PHE A 412 0.63 -23.85 -6.33
C PHE A 412 1.19 -24.09 -4.92
N ILE A 413 1.33 -23.04 -4.10
CA ILE A 413 1.72 -23.15 -2.69
C ILE A 413 0.70 -24.00 -1.93
N ASP A 414 -0.60 -23.75 -2.12
CA ASP A 414 -1.66 -24.54 -1.49
C ASP A 414 -1.55 -26.02 -1.85
N CYS A 415 -1.38 -26.34 -3.14
CA CYS A 415 -1.16 -27.72 -3.60
C CYS A 415 0.13 -28.34 -3.04
N MET A 416 1.16 -27.52 -2.80
CA MET A 416 2.42 -27.96 -2.21
C MET A 416 2.25 -28.34 -0.72
N LEU A 417 1.51 -27.52 0.04
CA LEU A 417 1.42 -27.60 1.50
C LEU A 417 0.20 -28.40 1.98
N HIS A 418 -0.81 -28.59 1.13
CA HIS A 418 -2.07 -29.26 1.45
C HIS A 418 -2.34 -30.47 0.55
N HIS A 419 -3.04 -31.46 1.11
CA HIS A 419 -3.51 -32.63 0.36
C HIS A 419 -4.91 -32.44 -0.24
N GLN A 420 -5.68 -31.51 0.30
CA GLN A 420 -7.04 -31.18 -0.10
C GLN A 420 -7.14 -29.66 -0.26
N GLU A 421 -8.15 -29.21 -1.00
CA GLU A 421 -8.44 -27.79 -1.15
C GLU A 421 -8.61 -27.13 0.22
N SER A 422 -7.79 -26.11 0.50
CA SER A 422 -7.95 -25.27 1.66
C SER A 422 -8.90 -24.11 1.34
N THR A 423 -9.96 -23.97 2.12
CA THR A 423 -10.90 -22.84 2.05
C THR A 423 -10.70 -21.85 3.19
N HIS A 424 -9.62 -22.02 3.96
CA HIS A 424 -9.28 -21.16 5.09
C HIS A 424 -9.02 -19.73 4.66
N LYS A 425 -9.41 -18.78 5.50
CA LYS A 425 -9.27 -17.34 5.29
C LYS A 425 -8.49 -16.70 6.42
N LEU A 426 -8.10 -15.44 6.24
CA LEU A 426 -7.40 -14.68 7.28
C LEU A 426 -8.32 -14.43 8.48
N SER A 427 -9.59 -14.10 8.24
CA SER A 427 -10.59 -13.89 9.30
C SER A 427 -10.86 -15.15 10.14
N ASP A 428 -10.73 -16.35 9.57
CA ASP A 428 -10.93 -17.61 10.30
C ASP A 428 -9.92 -17.78 11.45
N GLN A 429 -8.72 -17.19 11.32
CA GLN A 429 -7.68 -17.23 12.34
C GLN A 429 -8.05 -16.47 13.62
N GLN A 430 -9.12 -15.66 13.62
CA GLN A 430 -9.64 -15.05 14.84
C GLN A 430 -10.00 -16.11 15.89
N LEU A 431 -10.41 -17.31 15.47
CA LEU A 431 -10.67 -18.44 16.37
C LEU A 431 -9.42 -18.89 17.15
N ALA A 432 -8.23 -18.72 16.57
CA ALA A 432 -6.96 -19.07 17.18
C ALA A 432 -6.46 -18.02 18.19
N VAL A 433 -7.08 -16.83 18.25
CA VAL A 433 -6.62 -15.74 19.12
C VAL A 433 -7.70 -15.19 20.04
N ASN A 434 -8.97 -15.56 19.85
CA ASN A 434 -10.09 -15.00 20.62
C ASN A 434 -10.06 -15.23 22.14
N GLN A 435 -9.29 -16.18 22.66
CA GLN A 435 -9.04 -16.40 24.10
C GLN A 435 -7.62 -16.00 24.52
N GLY A 436 -6.80 -15.41 23.64
CA GLY A 436 -5.38 -15.16 23.89
C GLY A 436 -4.54 -16.43 24.00
N GLN A 437 -5.04 -17.57 23.49
CA GLN A 437 -4.40 -18.88 23.62
C GLN A 437 -3.17 -19.07 22.73
N ASN A 438 -3.08 -18.34 21.61
CA ASN A 438 -1.90 -18.26 20.76
C ASN A 438 -1.44 -16.79 20.67
N PRO A 439 -0.18 -16.52 20.28
CA PRO A 439 0.25 -15.18 19.90
C PRO A 439 -0.60 -14.62 18.74
N LEU A 440 -0.73 -13.31 18.60
CA LEU A 440 -1.40 -12.72 17.43
C LEU A 440 -0.49 -12.83 16.19
N PRO A 441 -0.96 -13.44 15.08
CA PRO A 441 -0.18 -13.50 13.85
C PRO A 441 -0.28 -12.17 13.11
N ILE A 442 0.87 -11.64 12.68
CA ILE A 442 0.96 -10.43 11.88
C ILE A 442 1.73 -10.73 10.61
N TYR A 443 1.10 -10.54 9.45
CA TYR A 443 1.72 -10.73 8.14
C TYR A 443 1.98 -9.37 7.49
N LEU A 444 3.00 -9.30 6.64
CA LEU A 444 3.50 -8.04 6.08
C LEU A 444 3.64 -8.11 4.56
N SER A 445 3.28 -7.02 3.88
CA SER A 445 3.60 -6.78 2.47
C SER A 445 3.98 -5.31 2.23
N LEU A 446 4.50 -5.00 1.05
CA LEU A 446 4.75 -3.62 0.62
C LEU A 446 3.80 -3.22 -0.49
N ASN A 447 3.15 -2.07 -0.33
CA ASN A 447 2.49 -1.38 -1.43
C ASN A 447 3.52 -0.59 -2.23
N VAL A 448 3.51 -0.76 -3.55
CA VAL A 448 4.40 -0.08 -4.49
C VAL A 448 3.60 0.64 -5.58
N LYS A 449 4.25 1.53 -6.33
CA LYS A 449 3.67 2.15 -7.51
C LYS A 449 4.45 1.73 -8.76
N ASP A 450 3.73 1.67 -9.89
CA ASP A 450 4.41 1.63 -11.19
C ASP A 450 5.11 2.98 -11.41
N ASP A 451 6.11 2.99 -12.26
CA ASP A 451 7.01 4.12 -12.53
C ASP A 451 8.03 4.40 -11.42
N PHE A 452 7.85 3.95 -10.18
CA PHE A 452 8.80 4.15 -9.08
C PHE A 452 9.57 2.88 -8.72
N SER A 453 10.86 3.01 -8.39
CA SER A 453 11.60 1.92 -7.75
C SER A 453 11.01 1.65 -6.37
N THR A 454 11.24 0.46 -5.82
CA THR A 454 10.77 0.14 -4.46
C THR A 454 11.39 1.08 -3.43
N LEU A 455 12.64 1.52 -3.62
CA LEU A 455 13.28 2.49 -2.73
C LEU A 455 12.64 3.88 -2.80
N ASP A 456 12.29 4.35 -4.00
CA ASP A 456 11.63 5.65 -4.18
C ASP A 456 10.21 5.65 -3.58
N PHE A 457 9.48 4.53 -3.71
CA PHE A 457 8.12 4.41 -3.18
C PHE A 457 7.78 3.00 -2.69
N LYS A 458 7.47 2.93 -1.40
CA LYS A 458 7.09 1.74 -0.65
C LYS A 458 6.26 2.14 0.57
N GLU A 459 5.25 1.35 0.89
CA GLU A 459 4.42 1.57 2.08
C GLU A 459 4.10 0.24 2.74
N TRP A 460 4.37 0.14 4.04
CA TRP A 460 4.12 -1.08 4.82
C TRP A 460 2.61 -1.35 4.95
N VAL A 461 2.21 -2.56 4.54
CA VAL A 461 0.83 -3.05 4.67
C VAL A 461 0.81 -4.22 5.65
N GLU A 462 0.11 -4.02 6.76
CA GLU A 462 -0.05 -4.99 7.82
C GLU A 462 -1.32 -5.82 7.61
N PHE A 463 -1.26 -7.11 7.91
CA PHE A 463 -2.39 -8.03 7.89
C PHE A 463 -2.46 -8.77 9.22
N THR A 464 -3.62 -8.70 9.86
CA THR A 464 -3.96 -9.46 11.06
C THR A 464 -5.29 -10.19 10.83
N PRO A 465 -5.65 -11.15 11.69
CA PRO A 465 -6.99 -11.75 11.64
C PRO A 465 -8.13 -10.72 11.79
N TYR A 466 -7.87 -9.57 12.42
CA TYR A 466 -8.87 -8.53 12.69
C TYR A 466 -8.94 -7.47 11.58
N GLU A 467 -7.80 -6.91 11.20
CA GLU A 467 -7.73 -5.81 10.25
C GLU A 467 -6.50 -5.85 9.34
N VAL A 468 -6.63 -5.20 8.18
CA VAL A 468 -5.59 -5.02 7.16
C VAL A 468 -5.46 -3.53 6.87
N GLY A 469 -4.26 -2.97 6.88
CA GLY A 469 -4.09 -1.53 6.72
C GLY A 469 -2.69 -1.04 6.42
N LEU A 470 -2.58 0.24 6.09
CA LEU A 470 -1.31 0.93 5.84
C LEU A 470 -0.89 1.71 7.09
N LEU A 471 0.26 1.35 7.65
CA LEU A 471 0.77 1.91 8.91
C LEU A 471 0.91 3.43 8.84
N LYS A 472 1.53 3.91 7.76
CA LYS A 472 1.76 5.32 7.45
C LYS A 472 0.50 6.20 7.50
N TYR A 473 -0.65 5.66 7.11
CA TYR A 473 -1.88 6.43 7.01
C TYR A 473 -2.82 6.23 8.20
N GLY A 474 -2.55 5.27 9.09
CA GLY A 474 -3.46 4.89 10.16
C GLY A 474 -4.84 4.51 9.61
N ALA A 475 -4.87 3.71 8.54
CA ALA A 475 -6.09 3.41 7.80
C ALA A 475 -6.22 1.91 7.56
N PHE A 476 -7.29 1.33 8.11
CA PHE A 476 -7.48 -0.12 8.23
C PHE A 476 -8.89 -0.53 7.83
N VAL A 477 -9.01 -1.67 7.17
CA VAL A 477 -10.28 -2.35 6.90
C VAL A 477 -10.29 -3.68 7.62
N ARG A 478 -11.48 -4.22 7.91
CA ARG A 478 -11.57 -5.59 8.42
C ARG A 478 -10.96 -6.57 7.44
N SER A 479 -10.36 -7.64 7.95
CA SER A 479 -9.73 -8.67 7.12
C SER A 479 -10.69 -9.25 6.08
N GLU A 480 -11.97 -9.45 6.42
CA GLU A 480 -12.98 -9.96 5.48
C GLU A 480 -13.40 -8.98 4.37
N ASP A 481 -13.07 -7.70 4.53
CA ASP A 481 -13.39 -6.64 3.57
C ASP A 481 -12.18 -6.29 2.67
N PHE A 482 -10.99 -6.82 2.95
CA PHE A 482 -9.81 -6.62 2.13
C PHE A 482 -10.01 -7.17 0.70
N GLY A 483 -9.75 -6.32 -0.29
CA GLY A 483 -10.01 -6.61 -1.71
C GLY A 483 -11.39 -6.15 -2.20
N SER A 484 -12.30 -5.73 -1.32
CA SER A 484 -13.56 -5.07 -1.70
C SER A 484 -13.34 -3.66 -2.25
N GLU A 485 -14.36 -3.10 -2.91
CA GLU A 485 -14.27 -1.76 -3.50
C GLU A 485 -14.75 -0.69 -2.50
N PHE A 486 -13.96 0.37 -2.34
CA PHE A 486 -14.28 1.49 -1.45
C PHE A 486 -14.22 2.83 -2.19
N PHE A 487 -14.90 3.82 -1.62
CA PHE A 487 -14.78 5.22 -2.02
C PHE A 487 -14.99 6.12 -0.79
N MET A 488 -14.06 7.03 -0.50
CA MET A 488 -14.11 7.92 0.66
C MET A 488 -14.30 7.15 1.99
N GLY A 489 -13.66 5.99 2.14
CA GLY A 489 -13.76 5.16 3.34
C GLY A 489 -15.11 4.43 3.53
N ARG A 490 -15.99 4.45 2.52
CA ARG A 490 -17.26 3.71 2.51
C ARG A 490 -17.15 2.54 1.52
N ARG A 491 -17.65 1.37 1.91
CA ARG A 491 -17.61 0.17 1.07
C ARG A 491 -18.68 0.26 0.01
N MET A 492 -18.27 0.37 -1.25
CA MET A 492 -19.16 0.51 -2.40
C MET A 492 -19.66 -0.85 -2.89
N LYS A 493 -18.79 -1.85 -2.90
CA LYS A 493 -19.11 -3.21 -3.31
C LYS A 493 -18.31 -4.20 -2.48
N LYS A 494 -19.01 -5.08 -1.78
CA LYS A 494 -18.39 -6.20 -1.07
C LYS A 494 -17.98 -7.28 -2.08
N ILE A 495 -16.73 -7.66 -2.04
CA ILE A 495 -16.17 -8.82 -2.75
C ILE A 495 -15.91 -9.92 -1.72
N PRO A 496 -16.16 -11.21 -2.02
CA PRO A 496 -15.85 -12.30 -1.11
C PRO A 496 -14.39 -12.27 -0.64
N GLU A 497 -14.18 -12.51 0.65
CA GLU A 497 -12.83 -12.59 1.24
C GLU A 497 -12.00 -13.65 0.52
N SER A 498 -10.75 -13.29 0.20
CA SER A 498 -9.84 -14.21 -0.47
C SER A 498 -9.46 -15.37 0.44
N HIS A 499 -9.41 -16.58 -0.11
CA HIS A 499 -8.76 -17.70 0.58
C HIS A 499 -7.31 -17.35 0.89
N ILE A 500 -6.82 -17.86 2.01
CA ILE A 500 -5.51 -17.50 2.56
C ILE A 500 -4.37 -17.80 1.59
N CYS A 501 -4.50 -18.82 0.74
CA CYS A 501 -3.51 -19.17 -0.27
C CYS A 501 -3.23 -18.05 -1.28
N PHE A 502 -4.21 -17.20 -1.60
CA PHE A 502 -3.98 -16.02 -2.44
C PHE A 502 -3.20 -14.93 -1.70
N LEU A 503 -3.35 -14.84 -0.38
CA LEU A 503 -2.54 -13.95 0.47
C LEU A 503 -1.13 -14.51 0.63
N GLU A 504 -0.96 -15.82 0.84
CA GLU A 504 0.36 -16.47 0.86
C GLU A 504 1.10 -16.28 -0.46
N GLY A 505 0.40 -16.43 -1.59
CA GLY A 505 0.92 -16.11 -2.91
C GLY A 505 1.44 -14.67 -2.96
N MET A 506 0.66 -13.70 -2.46
CA MET A 506 1.01 -12.28 -2.40
C MET A 506 2.19 -11.98 -1.46
N TRP A 507 2.17 -12.51 -0.23
CA TRP A 507 3.24 -12.31 0.76
C TRP A 507 4.57 -12.91 0.31
N SER A 508 4.55 -13.92 -0.57
CA SER A 508 5.74 -14.65 -1.05
C SER A 508 5.95 -14.53 -2.57
N ASN A 509 5.53 -13.42 -3.17
CA ASN A 509 5.55 -13.23 -4.62
C ASN A 509 6.94 -12.88 -5.20
N ILE A 510 7.93 -13.74 -4.95
CA ILE A 510 9.35 -13.59 -5.29
C ILE A 510 9.66 -13.34 -6.79
N PHE A 511 8.66 -13.48 -7.68
CA PHE A 511 8.76 -13.16 -9.11
C PHE A 511 8.39 -11.71 -9.46
N SER A 512 7.98 -10.89 -8.47
CA SER A 512 7.51 -9.52 -8.68
C SER A 512 8.62 -8.46 -8.73
N GLN A 513 9.87 -8.91 -8.78
CA GLN A 513 11.06 -8.07 -8.77
C GLN A 513 11.13 -7.19 -10.03
N SER A 514 11.28 -5.88 -9.85
CA SER A 514 11.60 -4.97 -10.96
C SER A 514 13.09 -5.03 -11.31
N PHE A 515 13.47 -4.54 -12.50
CA PHE A 515 14.88 -4.45 -12.88
C PHE A 515 15.68 -3.56 -11.91
N MET A 516 15.08 -2.46 -11.44
CA MET A 516 15.70 -1.58 -10.44
C MET A 516 15.93 -2.30 -9.10
N ASP A 517 14.99 -3.13 -8.65
CA ASP A 517 15.18 -3.92 -7.42
C ASP A 517 16.38 -4.87 -7.53
N ALA A 518 16.64 -5.40 -8.74
CA ALA A 518 17.83 -6.23 -9.00
C ALA A 518 19.14 -5.43 -9.00
N VAL A 519 19.12 -4.20 -9.52
CA VAL A 519 20.30 -3.30 -9.48
C VAL A 519 20.63 -2.92 -8.04
N TYR A 520 19.63 -2.58 -7.23
CA TYR A 520 19.80 -2.30 -5.81
C TYR A 520 20.43 -3.49 -5.06
N LEU A 521 19.85 -4.69 -5.21
CA LEU A 521 20.36 -5.91 -4.58
C LEU A 521 21.76 -6.31 -5.08
N SER A 522 22.22 -5.78 -6.22
CA SER A 522 23.57 -6.01 -6.76
C SER A 522 24.65 -5.07 -6.19
N GLY A 523 24.29 -4.15 -5.29
CA GLY A 523 25.23 -3.21 -4.66
C GLY A 523 25.77 -2.10 -5.58
N HIS A 524 25.13 -1.87 -6.73
CA HIS A 524 25.49 -0.78 -7.64
C HIS A 524 24.75 0.52 -7.28
N SER A 525 25.38 1.68 -7.46
CA SER A 525 24.79 2.96 -7.04
C SER A 525 23.59 3.36 -7.89
N GLU A 526 22.41 3.39 -7.30
CA GLU A 526 21.19 3.90 -7.95
C GLU A 526 21.28 5.39 -8.32
N HIS A 527 22.12 6.16 -7.61
CA HIS A 527 22.37 7.58 -7.86
C HIS A 527 22.66 7.90 -9.33
N PHE A 528 23.36 7.01 -10.03
CA PHE A 528 23.58 7.15 -11.47
C PHE A 528 22.23 7.16 -12.20
N TRP A 529 21.41 6.12 -12.04
CA TRP A 529 20.13 5.97 -12.74
C TRP A 529 19.11 7.05 -12.37
N HIS A 530 19.05 7.47 -11.10
CA HIS A 530 18.17 8.56 -10.67
C HIS A 530 18.45 9.88 -11.38
N ARG A 531 19.72 10.24 -11.57
CA ARG A 531 20.13 11.48 -12.25
C ARG A 531 19.64 11.54 -13.71
N TRP A 532 19.54 10.38 -14.37
CA TRP A 532 19.19 10.27 -15.78
C TRP A 532 17.68 10.10 -16.04
N THR A 533 16.91 9.65 -15.04
CA THR A 533 15.52 9.23 -15.24
C THR A 533 14.48 10.12 -14.56
N ARG A 534 14.87 10.90 -13.55
CA ARG A 534 13.93 11.74 -12.78
C ARG A 534 13.87 13.17 -13.28
N ASP A 535 12.68 13.76 -13.18
CA ASP A 535 12.46 15.19 -13.38
C ASP A 535 13.34 16.00 -12.42
N THR A 536 13.76 17.19 -12.87
CA THR A 536 14.61 18.04 -12.03
C THR A 536 13.74 18.98 -11.21
N GLU A 537 13.83 18.87 -9.90
CA GLU A 537 13.08 19.69 -8.95
C GLU A 537 13.99 20.76 -8.36
N HIS A 538 13.50 22.00 -8.33
CA HIS A 538 14.18 23.14 -7.71
C HIS A 538 13.20 23.79 -6.74
N ASP A 539 13.67 24.06 -5.53
CA ASP A 539 12.95 24.94 -4.62
C ASP A 539 13.05 26.38 -5.15
N ILE A 540 11.91 27.06 -5.26
CA ILE A 540 11.83 28.43 -5.74
C ILE A 540 11.08 29.28 -4.70
N GLU A 541 11.63 30.45 -4.38
CA GLU A 541 10.92 31.41 -3.53
C GLU A 541 9.94 32.23 -4.36
N SER A 542 8.72 32.38 -3.84
CA SER A 542 7.75 33.31 -4.42
C SER A 542 8.06 34.73 -3.97
N HIS A 543 7.97 35.71 -4.87
CA HIS A 543 8.15 37.11 -4.52
C HIS A 543 6.82 37.90 -4.58
N PRO A 544 6.46 38.64 -3.51
CA PRO A 544 7.15 38.75 -2.21
C PRO A 544 7.05 37.47 -1.37
N ALA A 545 7.99 37.26 -0.45
CA ALA A 545 7.98 36.11 0.45
C ALA A 545 6.78 36.18 1.41
N LEU A 546 5.94 35.13 1.41
CA LEU A 546 4.81 35.01 2.31
C LEU A 546 5.26 34.52 3.70
N PRO A 547 4.53 34.83 4.79
CA PRO A 547 4.86 34.34 6.13
C PRO A 547 4.81 32.81 6.18
N LYS A 548 5.92 32.16 6.57
CA LYS A 548 6.03 30.70 6.66
C LYS A 548 5.26 30.16 7.87
N LYS A 549 4.25 29.32 7.64
CA LYS A 549 3.61 28.49 8.69
C LYS A 549 4.25 27.10 8.77
N PRO A 550 4.11 26.38 9.91
CA PRO A 550 4.79 25.09 10.10
C PRO A 550 4.38 23.97 9.12
N HIS A 551 3.13 23.96 8.64
CA HIS A 551 2.61 22.96 7.69
C HIS A 551 2.73 23.36 6.21
N GLU A 552 3.24 24.56 5.90
CA GLU A 552 3.33 25.02 4.51
C GLU A 552 4.46 24.32 3.76
N GLN A 553 4.16 23.78 2.58
CA GLN A 553 5.18 23.20 1.71
C GLN A 553 5.87 24.27 0.88
N THR A 554 7.17 24.11 0.64
CA THR A 554 7.90 25.02 -0.24
C THR A 554 7.39 24.92 -1.68
N THR A 555 7.58 25.99 -2.44
CA THR A 555 7.08 26.05 -3.82
C THR A 555 8.14 25.43 -4.71
N TYR A 556 7.79 24.36 -5.41
CA TYR A 556 8.74 23.64 -6.26
C TYR A 556 8.48 23.93 -7.73
N LEU A 557 9.58 24.09 -8.46
CA LEU A 557 9.63 24.08 -9.91
C LEU A 557 10.09 22.70 -10.38
N THR A 558 9.26 22.04 -11.17
CA THR A 558 9.63 20.77 -11.82
C THR A 558 9.86 21.01 -13.30
N ILE A 559 11.03 20.58 -13.77
CA ILE A 559 11.38 20.57 -15.20
C ILE A 559 11.32 19.11 -15.66
N PRO A 560 10.35 18.77 -16.54
CA PRO A 560 10.20 17.40 -17.01
C PRO A 560 11.41 16.98 -17.85
N LYS A 561 11.86 15.74 -17.67
CA LYS A 561 12.82 15.13 -18.60
C LYS A 561 12.09 14.66 -19.86
N GLY A 562 12.78 14.69 -21.01
CA GLY A 562 12.18 14.40 -22.31
C GLY A 562 11.59 12.99 -22.42
N TYR A 563 10.75 12.77 -23.44
CA TYR A 563 10.00 11.50 -23.64
C TYR A 563 10.85 10.23 -23.49
N LEU A 564 12.09 10.22 -24.01
CA LEU A 564 13.00 9.08 -23.94
C LEU A 564 13.35 8.65 -22.50
N SER A 565 13.54 9.58 -21.57
CA SER A 565 13.86 9.23 -20.18
C SER A 565 12.65 8.66 -19.46
N LYS A 566 11.44 9.17 -19.77
CA LYS A 566 10.20 8.65 -19.21
C LYS A 566 9.95 7.21 -19.67
N THR A 567 10.06 6.93 -20.97
CA THR A 567 9.92 5.57 -21.50
C THR A 567 10.99 4.63 -20.95
N LEU A 568 12.24 5.09 -20.79
CA LEU A 568 13.29 4.30 -20.16
C LEU A 568 12.96 3.99 -18.68
N ARG A 569 12.42 4.97 -17.94
CA ARG A 569 11.99 4.78 -16.56
C ARG A 569 10.88 3.74 -16.47
N GLU A 570 9.81 3.90 -17.23
CA GLU A 570 8.68 2.96 -17.31
C GLU A 570 9.16 1.53 -17.58
N MET A 571 10.11 1.36 -18.51
CA MET A 571 10.72 0.06 -18.80
C MET A 571 11.48 -0.51 -17.60
N MET A 572 12.26 0.29 -16.89
CA MET A 572 13.12 -0.18 -15.79
C MET A 572 12.37 -0.43 -14.48
N THR A 573 11.31 0.32 -14.21
CA THR A 573 10.48 0.19 -13.01
C THR A 573 9.26 -0.71 -13.21
N GLY A 574 8.94 -1.04 -14.46
CA GLY A 574 7.83 -1.93 -14.80
C GLY A 574 7.99 -3.30 -14.16
N ARG A 575 6.96 -3.74 -13.42
CA ARG A 575 6.91 -5.07 -12.80
C ARG A 575 6.08 -6.02 -13.67
N PRO A 576 6.67 -7.08 -14.26
CA PRO A 576 5.94 -7.98 -15.14
C PRO A 576 4.90 -8.82 -14.40
N VAL A 577 5.09 -9.04 -13.09
CA VAL A 577 4.19 -9.76 -12.19
C VAL A 577 4.02 -8.91 -10.93
N VAL A 578 2.78 -8.61 -10.54
CA VAL A 578 2.47 -7.95 -9.27
C VAL A 578 1.05 -8.33 -8.84
N SER A 579 0.81 -8.43 -7.53
CA SER A 579 -0.53 -8.64 -7.00
C SER A 579 -1.29 -7.33 -6.95
N THR A 580 -2.52 -7.31 -7.47
CA THR A 580 -3.38 -6.12 -7.47
C THR A 580 -4.63 -6.35 -6.66
N TYR A 581 -4.87 -5.52 -5.65
CA TYR A 581 -6.09 -5.54 -4.83
C TYR A 581 -6.78 -4.18 -4.92
N HIS A 582 -8.11 -4.12 -4.82
CA HIS A 582 -8.81 -2.84 -4.83
C HIS A 582 -8.32 -1.95 -3.69
N ASN A 583 -8.06 -0.68 -4.00
CA ASN A 583 -7.53 0.27 -3.04
C ASN A 583 -8.63 0.77 -2.11
N PHE A 584 -8.60 0.32 -0.85
CA PHE A 584 -9.58 0.74 0.14
C PHE A 584 -9.45 2.22 0.55
N LEU A 585 -8.33 2.87 0.23
CA LEU A 585 -8.13 4.32 0.41
C LEU A 585 -8.66 5.15 -0.76
N LYS A 586 -9.23 4.54 -1.81
CA LYS A 586 -9.68 5.24 -3.02
C LYS A 586 -10.55 6.45 -2.67
N GLY A 587 -10.12 7.60 -3.18
CA GLY A 587 -10.78 8.88 -3.00
C GLY A 587 -10.37 9.67 -1.76
N LEU A 588 -9.91 9.04 -0.67
CA LEU A 588 -9.46 9.77 0.52
C LEU A 588 -8.39 10.81 0.16
N GLN A 589 -8.40 11.94 0.85
CA GLN A 589 -7.51 13.07 0.58
C GLN A 589 -6.59 13.31 1.77
N LEU A 590 -5.37 13.76 1.53
CA LEU A 590 -4.45 14.13 2.60
C LEU A 590 -4.93 15.37 3.36
N HIS A 591 -4.82 15.33 4.68
CA HIS A 591 -5.11 16.42 5.59
C HIS A 591 -4.09 17.56 5.42
N SER A 592 -4.49 18.82 5.62
CA SER A 592 -3.63 20.00 5.40
C SER A 592 -2.34 20.00 6.22
N LYS A 593 -2.36 19.32 7.37
CA LYS A 593 -1.26 19.21 8.35
C LYS A 593 -0.67 17.80 8.49
N TYR A 594 -0.87 16.92 7.52
CA TYR A 594 -0.41 15.52 7.63
C TYR A 594 1.10 15.38 7.90
N LEU A 595 1.94 16.33 7.45
CA LEU A 595 3.38 16.35 7.70
C LEU A 595 3.77 16.75 9.13
N GLU A 596 2.83 17.24 9.95
CA GLU A 596 3.04 17.50 11.37
C GLU A 596 2.66 16.28 12.24
N ASN A 597 2.05 15.25 11.64
CA ASN A 597 1.61 14.06 12.36
C ASN A 597 2.79 13.10 12.59
N GLU A 598 3.14 12.88 13.86
CA GLU A 598 4.27 12.03 14.25
C GLU A 598 4.17 10.60 13.69
N SER A 599 2.97 10.00 13.72
CA SER A 599 2.74 8.64 13.21
C SER A 599 2.92 8.53 11.69
N PHE A 600 2.55 9.56 10.92
CA PHE A 600 2.85 9.63 9.48
C PHE A 600 4.35 9.80 9.25
N CYS A 601 4.98 10.72 9.99
CA CYS A 601 6.41 11.01 9.89
C CYS A 601 7.29 9.79 10.20
N MET A 602 6.89 8.96 11.15
CA MET A 602 7.58 7.72 11.52
C MET A 602 7.69 6.73 10.35
N TRP A 603 6.74 6.76 9.41
CA TRP A 603 6.73 5.91 8.21
C TRP A 603 6.92 6.70 6.91
N LYS A 604 7.46 7.92 7.02
CA LYS A 604 7.70 8.80 5.88
C LYS A 604 8.98 8.39 5.16
N ASP A 605 8.81 7.50 4.18
CA ASP A 605 9.90 6.79 3.52
C ASP A 605 9.76 6.79 1.98
N THR A 606 8.99 7.75 1.43
CA THR A 606 8.83 7.87 -0.01
C THR A 606 9.08 9.28 -0.52
N VAL A 607 9.61 9.36 -1.75
CA VAL A 607 9.82 10.64 -2.44
C VAL A 607 8.50 11.36 -2.70
N LEU A 608 7.39 10.62 -2.71
CA LEU A 608 6.06 11.15 -2.92
C LEU A 608 5.44 11.73 -1.65
N ASP A 609 6.06 11.55 -0.48
CA ASP A 609 5.51 12.04 0.78
C ASP A 609 5.44 13.55 0.87
N SER A 610 6.27 14.22 0.07
CA SER A 610 6.24 15.67 -0.10
C SER A 610 5.44 16.12 -1.34
N SER A 611 4.86 15.18 -2.09
CA SER A 611 4.09 15.41 -3.32
C SER A 611 2.64 14.92 -3.16
N PRO A 612 1.81 15.61 -2.34
CA PRO A 612 0.48 15.13 -1.94
C PRO A 612 -0.49 14.96 -3.12
N ASN A 613 -0.33 15.68 -4.24
CA ASN A 613 -1.13 15.45 -5.44
C ASN A 613 -0.89 14.06 -6.02
N GLN A 614 0.38 13.65 -6.12
CA GLN A 614 0.78 12.33 -6.62
C GLN A 614 0.45 11.21 -5.64
N LEU A 615 0.43 11.49 -4.32
CA LEU A 615 -0.13 10.57 -3.34
C LEU A 615 -1.65 10.46 -3.48
N ASN A 616 -2.37 11.59 -3.57
CA ASN A 616 -3.83 11.64 -3.71
C ASN A 616 -4.33 11.10 -5.06
N GLU A 617 -3.48 11.01 -6.08
CA GLU A 617 -3.64 10.14 -7.25
C GLU A 617 -3.53 8.67 -6.81
N MET A 618 -4.45 8.27 -5.94
CA MET A 618 -4.60 6.90 -5.51
C MET A 618 -5.09 6.10 -6.70
N SER A 619 -4.25 5.15 -7.15
CA SER A 619 -4.66 4.15 -8.13
C SER A 619 -5.89 3.40 -7.60
N ASP A 620 -6.73 2.95 -8.52
CA ASP A 620 -7.85 2.05 -8.21
C ASP A 620 -7.40 0.77 -7.50
N TYR A 621 -6.11 0.43 -7.60
CA TYR A 621 -5.53 -0.79 -7.06
C TYR A 621 -4.28 -0.50 -6.22
N LEU A 622 -4.18 -1.20 -5.09
CA LEU A 622 -2.91 -1.41 -4.38
C LEU A 622 -2.11 -2.47 -5.12
N LYS A 623 -0.80 -2.26 -5.21
CA LYS A 623 0.14 -3.20 -5.84
C LYS A 623 1.03 -3.75 -4.77
N LEU A 624 0.81 -5.00 -4.39
CA LEU A 624 1.44 -5.60 -3.22
C LEU A 624 2.56 -6.56 -3.63
N ILE A 625 3.70 -6.42 -2.97
CA ILE A 625 4.88 -7.27 -3.15
C ILE A 625 5.41 -7.82 -1.83
N ASP A 626 6.20 -8.88 -1.92
CA ASP A 626 6.98 -9.45 -0.83
C ASP A 626 7.96 -8.39 -0.28
N THR A 627 7.97 -8.24 1.05
CA THR A 627 8.84 -7.31 1.77
C THR A 627 10.32 -7.63 1.62
N ALA A 628 10.67 -8.89 1.32
CA ALA A 628 12.05 -9.34 1.17
C ALA A 628 12.83 -8.61 0.06
N PHE A 629 12.14 -7.89 -0.85
CA PHE A 629 12.77 -7.06 -1.88
C PHE A 629 13.33 -5.73 -1.37
N PHE A 630 12.90 -5.26 -0.19
CA PHE A 630 13.41 -4.02 0.41
C PHE A 630 14.30 -4.33 1.62
N ILE A 631 13.69 -4.68 2.76
CA ILE A 631 14.39 -5.09 3.98
C ILE A 631 13.80 -6.42 4.42
N ASN A 632 14.65 -7.43 4.56
CA ASN A 632 14.24 -8.79 4.88
C ASN A 632 13.94 -8.99 6.38
N THR A 633 12.90 -8.33 6.89
CA THR A 633 12.47 -8.40 8.29
C THR A 633 10.96 -8.13 8.44
N SER A 634 10.33 -8.77 9.42
CA SER A 634 8.92 -8.54 9.78
C SER A 634 8.74 -7.60 10.98
N CYS A 635 9.80 -6.87 11.35
CA CYS A 635 9.80 -6.00 12.52
C CYS A 635 8.93 -4.72 12.44
N PRO A 636 8.70 -4.05 11.27
CA PRO A 636 7.96 -2.78 11.21
C PRO A 636 6.62 -2.74 11.97
N PRO A 637 5.68 -3.69 11.79
CA PRO A 637 4.42 -3.66 12.52
C PRO A 637 4.61 -3.81 14.04
N ILE A 638 5.66 -4.50 14.50
CA ILE A 638 5.95 -4.71 15.92
C ILE A 638 6.43 -3.43 16.60
N LEU A 639 7.12 -2.55 15.87
CA LEU A 639 7.61 -1.27 16.38
C LEU A 639 6.56 -0.15 16.39
N ARG A 640 5.29 -0.47 16.09
CA ARG A 640 4.18 0.45 16.34
C ARG A 640 4.17 0.86 17.83
N PRO A 641 4.22 2.17 18.15
CA PRO A 641 4.24 2.66 19.53
C PRO A 641 3.08 2.13 20.38
N GLU A 642 1.94 1.85 19.73
CA GLU A 642 0.73 1.39 20.40
C GLU A 642 0.85 -0.06 20.91
N ARG A 643 1.74 -0.88 20.32
CA ARG A 643 1.99 -2.27 20.77
C ARG A 643 2.91 -2.36 21.97
N LYS A 644 3.73 -1.34 22.23
CA LYS A 644 4.63 -1.23 23.40
C LYS A 644 5.44 -2.51 23.64
N VAL A 645 6.06 -3.03 22.58
CA VAL A 645 6.85 -4.28 22.64
C VAL A 645 8.12 -4.05 23.46
N ASP A 646 8.38 -4.94 24.41
CA ASP A 646 9.49 -4.85 25.34
C ASP A 646 10.65 -5.79 24.98
N VAL A 647 10.34 -6.94 24.38
CA VAL A 647 11.32 -7.94 23.95
C VAL A 647 11.01 -8.42 22.55
N ILE A 648 12.02 -8.43 21.69
CA ILE A 648 11.96 -8.97 20.34
C ILE A 648 12.89 -10.17 20.23
N LEU A 649 12.33 -11.35 19.96
CA LEU A 649 13.07 -12.53 19.53
C LEU A 649 13.15 -12.49 18.00
N HIS A 650 14.28 -12.03 17.46
CA HIS A 650 14.49 -11.89 16.02
C HIS A 650 15.14 -13.13 15.44
N LEU A 651 14.36 -13.92 14.71
CA LEU A 651 14.77 -15.18 14.11
C LEU A 651 15.15 -14.96 12.63
N ASN A 652 16.44 -14.80 12.36
CA ASN A 652 16.90 -14.55 11.00
C ASN A 652 17.10 -15.87 10.23
N TYR A 653 16.48 -15.98 9.06
CA TYR A 653 16.56 -17.13 8.15
C TYR A 653 17.05 -16.74 6.74
N SER A 654 17.65 -15.56 6.61
CA SER A 654 18.14 -15.02 5.35
C SER A 654 19.12 -15.96 4.66
N GLY A 655 19.12 -15.95 3.33
CA GLY A 655 20.14 -16.64 2.54
C GLY A 655 21.33 -15.70 2.33
N GLY A 656 22.55 -16.21 2.45
CA GLY A 656 23.75 -15.37 2.36
C GLY A 656 24.08 -14.69 3.68
N SER A 657 24.23 -13.35 3.66
CA SER A 657 24.65 -12.59 4.85
C SER A 657 23.64 -12.72 5.98
N GLN A 658 24.11 -13.21 7.13
CA GLN A 658 23.32 -13.37 8.34
C GLN A 658 23.24 -12.09 9.19
N THR A 659 23.83 -10.96 8.79
CA THR A 659 23.73 -9.69 9.54
C THR A 659 23.11 -8.58 8.70
N LEU A 660 23.18 -8.67 7.37
CA LEU A 660 22.73 -7.62 6.47
C LEU A 660 21.26 -7.19 6.72
N PRO A 661 20.28 -8.09 6.91
CA PRO A 661 18.90 -7.67 7.18
C PRO A 661 18.77 -6.86 8.47
N LEU A 662 19.56 -7.21 9.50
CA LEU A 662 19.57 -6.49 10.78
C LEU A 662 20.24 -5.13 10.62
N ASP A 663 21.40 -5.08 9.96
CA ASP A 663 22.16 -3.85 9.68
C ASP A 663 21.27 -2.84 8.92
N LEU A 664 20.63 -3.26 7.82
CA LEU A 664 19.72 -2.41 7.02
C LEU A 664 18.51 -1.92 7.81
N PHE A 665 17.92 -2.78 8.65
CA PHE A 665 16.75 -2.39 9.44
C PHE A 665 17.11 -1.44 10.59
N SER A 666 18.29 -1.61 11.19
CA SER A 666 18.81 -0.72 12.21
C SER A 666 19.05 0.69 11.64
N GLU A 667 19.67 0.77 10.46
CA GLU A 667 19.83 2.04 9.72
C GLU A 667 18.48 2.67 9.39
N TYR A 668 17.53 1.89 8.87
CA TYR A 668 16.17 2.34 8.62
C TYR A 668 15.49 2.94 9.86
N CYS A 669 15.60 2.27 11.02
CA CYS A 669 15.02 2.77 12.26
C CYS A 669 15.69 4.08 12.72
N LEU A 670 17.02 4.18 12.58
CA LEU A 670 17.78 5.38 12.94
C LEU A 670 17.38 6.58 12.07
N GLU A 671 17.25 6.40 10.75
CA GLU A 671 16.84 7.44 9.81
C GLU A 671 15.43 7.99 10.11
N HIS A 672 14.54 7.12 10.59
CA HIS A 672 13.14 7.44 10.87
C HIS A 672 12.85 7.80 12.34
N GLY A 673 13.88 7.79 13.20
CA GLY A 673 13.73 8.04 14.64
C GLY A 673 12.88 6.99 15.37
N ILE A 674 12.81 5.76 14.85
CA ILE A 674 12.10 4.65 15.47
C ILE A 674 12.98 4.07 16.58
N PRO A 675 12.51 3.97 17.83
CA PRO A 675 13.29 3.38 18.92
C PRO A 675 13.66 1.92 18.63
N PHE A 676 14.95 1.67 18.42
CA PHE A 676 15.52 0.35 18.17
C PHE A 676 16.93 0.29 18.76
N PRO A 677 17.37 -0.84 19.37
CA PRO A 677 18.69 -0.91 19.99
C PRO A 677 19.79 -0.89 18.92
N SER A 678 20.97 -0.38 19.28
CA SER A 678 22.18 -0.46 18.48
C SER A 678 22.57 -1.91 18.27
N THR A 679 22.81 -2.28 17.02
CA THR A 679 23.08 -3.66 16.59
C THR A 679 24.53 -3.85 16.15
N GLU A 680 25.46 -3.04 16.67
CA GLU A 680 26.86 -3.12 16.30
C GLU A 680 27.50 -4.43 16.80
N LEU A 681 27.96 -5.24 15.85
CA LEU A 681 28.74 -6.45 16.10
C LEU A 681 30.23 -6.17 15.95
N SER A 682 31.04 -6.77 16.83
CA SER A 682 32.50 -6.70 16.75
C SER A 682 33.01 -7.34 15.45
N GLN A 683 34.22 -6.96 15.01
CA GLN A 683 34.81 -7.56 13.80
C GLN A 683 34.99 -9.09 13.97
N GLU A 684 35.38 -9.54 15.17
CA GLU A 684 35.50 -10.97 15.50
C GLU A 684 34.15 -11.69 15.38
N ASP A 685 33.07 -11.09 15.89
CA ASP A 685 31.72 -11.67 15.77
C ASP A 685 31.25 -11.70 14.31
N ARG A 686 31.60 -10.70 13.48
CA ARG A 686 31.27 -10.71 12.04
C ARG A 686 32.01 -11.80 11.27
N GLU A 687 33.23 -12.14 11.67
CA GLU A 687 34.01 -13.25 11.08
C GLU A 687 33.51 -14.62 11.59
N HIS A 688 33.08 -14.69 12.85
CA HIS A 688 32.64 -15.91 13.53
C HIS A 688 31.34 -15.68 14.31
N LEU A 689 30.22 -15.74 13.60
CA LEU A 689 28.90 -15.53 14.20
C LEU A 689 28.51 -16.65 15.18
N LYS A 690 28.00 -16.22 16.34
CA LYS A 690 27.42 -17.07 17.40
C LYS A 690 25.93 -17.30 17.17
N GLU A 691 25.34 -18.25 17.87
CA GLU A 691 23.92 -18.58 17.67
C GLU A 691 22.95 -17.53 18.22
N CYS A 692 23.38 -16.64 19.14
CA CYS A 692 22.52 -15.60 19.71
C CYS A 692 23.32 -14.38 20.17
N TYR A 693 22.72 -13.20 19.97
CA TYR A 693 23.19 -11.90 20.47
C TYR A 693 22.04 -11.20 21.19
N VAL A 694 22.32 -10.51 22.29
CA VAL A 694 21.32 -9.68 22.99
C VAL A 694 21.79 -8.24 22.95
N PHE A 695 20.94 -7.35 22.41
CA PHE A 695 21.18 -5.92 22.32
C PHE A 695 20.23 -5.17 23.25
N GLU A 696 20.79 -4.25 24.02
CA GLU A 696 20.09 -3.50 25.07
C GLU A 696 20.75 -2.13 25.25
N ASP A 697 20.03 -1.05 24.89
CA ASP A 697 20.56 0.32 24.94
C ASP A 697 19.80 1.25 25.89
N SER A 698 18.49 1.39 25.68
CA SER A 698 17.64 2.35 26.40
C SER A 698 16.34 1.71 26.92
N LEU A 699 15.64 2.42 27.80
CA LEU A 699 14.33 2.01 28.32
C LEU A 699 13.21 2.16 27.27
N GLU A 700 13.40 3.01 26.26
CA GLU A 700 12.41 3.27 25.21
C GLU A 700 12.47 2.26 24.06
N ALA A 701 13.65 1.67 23.82
CA ALA A 701 13.84 0.63 22.81
C ALA A 701 13.59 -0.77 23.38
N PRO A 702 13.03 -1.71 22.57
CA PRO A 702 12.88 -3.09 22.99
C PRO A 702 14.24 -3.77 23.16
N ILE A 703 14.31 -4.74 24.08
CA ILE A 703 15.44 -5.65 24.18
C ILE A 703 15.39 -6.60 22.98
N LEU A 704 16.49 -6.70 22.23
CA LEU A 704 16.54 -7.52 21.02
C LEU A 704 17.41 -8.75 21.26
N ALA A 705 16.80 -9.95 21.24
CA ALA A 705 17.51 -11.22 21.16
C ALA A 705 17.56 -11.68 19.69
N TYR A 706 18.72 -11.54 19.07
CA TYR A 706 18.96 -11.82 17.66
C TYR A 706 19.55 -13.21 17.45
N PHE A 707 18.89 -14.01 16.61
CA PHE A 707 19.29 -15.38 16.26
C PHE A 707 19.64 -15.46 14.76
N PRO A 708 20.91 -15.37 14.38
CA PRO A 708 21.34 -15.64 13.01
C PRO A 708 21.22 -17.14 12.69
N LEU A 709 20.97 -17.49 11.42
CA LEU A 709 20.97 -18.89 10.99
C LEU A 709 22.41 -19.36 10.77
N VAL A 710 23.02 -19.85 11.84
CA VAL A 710 24.41 -20.34 11.84
C VAL A 710 24.49 -21.74 12.42
N CYS A 711 25.43 -22.53 11.89
CA CYS A 711 25.78 -23.84 12.43
C CYS A 711 27.14 -23.72 13.12
N ASP A 712 27.17 -23.22 14.35
CA ASP A 712 28.40 -23.08 15.14
C ASP A 712 28.56 -24.30 16.06
N THR A 713 28.14 -24.22 17.32
CA THR A 713 28.36 -25.30 18.29
C THR A 713 27.56 -26.57 17.96
N PHE A 714 26.46 -26.48 17.19
CA PHE A 714 25.66 -27.62 16.75
C PHE A 714 26.44 -28.67 15.94
N GLN A 715 27.55 -28.27 15.30
CA GLN A 715 28.43 -29.21 14.60
C GLN A 715 29.02 -30.24 15.57
N LYS A 716 29.31 -29.82 16.81
CA LYS A 716 29.92 -30.65 17.85
C LYS A 716 28.88 -31.25 18.81
N TYR A 717 27.80 -30.53 19.08
CA TYR A 717 26.79 -30.92 20.07
C TYR A 717 25.45 -31.30 19.40
N LYS A 718 24.76 -32.31 19.95
CA LYS A 718 23.42 -32.70 19.46
C LYS A 718 22.28 -32.13 20.30
N ALA A 719 22.57 -31.78 21.54
CA ALA A 719 21.70 -31.08 22.48
C ALA A 719 22.59 -30.22 23.38
N PRO A 720 22.05 -29.20 24.08
CA PRO A 720 22.85 -28.36 24.97
C PRO A 720 23.66 -29.20 25.95
N ASN A 721 24.99 -29.01 25.97
CA ASN A 721 25.94 -29.77 26.78
C ASN A 721 26.06 -31.29 26.47
N VAL A 722 25.55 -31.76 25.33
CA VAL A 722 25.64 -33.17 24.91
C VAL A 722 26.43 -33.29 23.60
N GLU A 723 27.68 -33.75 23.69
CA GLU A 723 28.56 -33.94 22.52
C GLU A 723 28.06 -35.08 21.62
N ARG A 724 28.30 -34.93 20.31
CA ARG A 724 28.05 -35.98 19.31
C ARG A 724 29.10 -37.07 19.40
N SER A 725 28.67 -38.32 19.22
CA SER A 725 29.61 -39.40 18.95
C SER A 725 30.18 -39.30 17.53
N PRO A 726 31.34 -39.93 17.22
CA PRO A 726 31.90 -39.91 15.87
C PRO A 726 30.93 -40.37 14.76
N ALA A 727 29.99 -41.27 15.09
CA ALA A 727 28.97 -41.74 14.15
C ALA A 727 27.85 -40.71 13.88
N GLU A 728 27.66 -39.73 14.77
CA GLU A 728 26.60 -38.71 14.69
C GLU A 728 27.11 -37.37 14.13
N MET A 729 28.41 -37.24 13.84
CA MET A 729 29.03 -35.99 13.39
C MET A 729 28.44 -35.45 12.08
N GLU A 730 28.10 -36.34 11.14
CA GLU A 730 27.49 -35.94 9.86
C GLU A 730 26.11 -35.29 10.02
N GLN A 731 25.40 -35.57 11.11
CA GLN A 731 24.12 -34.93 11.42
C GLN A 731 24.28 -33.48 11.90
N GLY A 732 25.44 -33.12 12.45
CA GLY A 732 25.78 -31.75 12.85
C GLY A 732 26.29 -30.89 11.70
N ARG A 733 26.64 -31.49 10.55
CA ARG A 733 27.12 -30.76 9.37
C ARG A 733 25.95 -30.21 8.57
N VAL A 734 25.65 -28.93 8.81
CA VAL A 734 24.56 -28.20 8.15
C VAL A 734 25.11 -26.94 7.52
N ASP A 735 25.32 -26.96 6.20
CA ASP A 735 25.73 -25.77 5.45
C ASP A 735 24.50 -24.92 5.15
N VAL A 736 24.34 -23.81 5.86
CA VAL A 736 23.27 -22.82 5.66
C VAL A 736 23.75 -21.55 4.95
N SER A 737 25.06 -21.47 4.68
CA SER A 737 25.75 -20.27 4.20
C SER A 737 26.02 -20.27 2.69
N SER A 738 26.24 -21.46 2.09
CA SER A 738 26.62 -21.57 0.68
C SER A 738 25.44 -21.49 -0.27
N CYS A 739 25.61 -20.82 -1.41
CA CYS A 739 24.63 -20.83 -2.50
C CYS A 739 24.43 -22.22 -3.14
N ALA A 740 25.39 -23.14 -2.99
CA ALA A 740 25.30 -24.52 -3.46
C ALA A 740 24.71 -25.49 -2.42
N ALA A 741 24.38 -24.99 -1.23
CA ALA A 741 23.82 -25.78 -0.13
C ALA A 741 22.39 -26.27 -0.43
N PRO A 742 21.94 -27.36 0.22
CA PRO A 742 20.60 -27.92 0.00
C PRO A 742 19.45 -27.02 0.51
N TYR A 743 19.75 -25.84 1.03
CA TYR A 743 18.78 -24.89 1.57
C TYR A 743 18.67 -23.60 0.77
N GLY A 744 19.07 -23.58 -0.50
CA GLY A 744 18.90 -22.41 -1.38
C GLY A 744 17.45 -21.91 -1.41
N THR A 745 17.27 -20.58 -1.50
CA THR A 745 15.95 -19.92 -1.36
C THR A 745 14.94 -20.39 -2.42
N GLY A 746 15.39 -20.74 -3.63
CA GLY A 746 14.53 -21.25 -4.71
C GLY A 746 14.22 -22.75 -4.64
N LEU A 747 14.76 -23.49 -3.66
CA LEU A 747 14.51 -24.92 -3.53
C LEU A 747 13.19 -25.19 -2.80
N LEU A 748 12.30 -25.95 -3.45
CA LEU A 748 10.97 -26.30 -2.93
C LEU A 748 10.89 -27.72 -2.35
N THR A 749 11.93 -28.53 -2.54
CA THR A 749 11.94 -29.95 -2.10
C THR A 749 13.25 -30.25 -1.40
N TYR A 750 13.16 -30.80 -0.19
CA TYR A 750 14.31 -31.28 0.57
C TYR A 750 14.29 -32.81 0.70
N THR A 751 15.44 -33.41 0.92
CA THR A 751 15.49 -34.77 1.46
C THR A 751 15.02 -34.75 2.90
N GLU A 752 14.53 -35.89 3.40
CA GLU A 752 14.10 -35.99 4.81
C GLU A 752 15.25 -35.69 5.77
N GLU A 753 16.46 -36.12 5.42
CA GLU A 753 17.68 -35.82 6.18
C GLU A 753 17.95 -34.32 6.26
N ASN A 754 17.91 -33.60 5.14
CA ASN A 754 18.15 -32.15 5.13
C ASN A 754 17.06 -31.38 5.88
N PHE A 755 15.79 -31.80 5.74
CA PHE A 755 14.71 -31.22 6.54
C PHE A 755 14.98 -31.37 8.04
N ASN A 756 15.32 -32.58 8.50
CA ASN A 756 15.59 -32.84 9.91
C ASN A 756 16.84 -32.12 10.41
N LYS A 757 17.91 -32.04 9.60
CA LYS A 757 19.13 -31.29 9.93
C LYS A 757 18.83 -29.81 10.19
N LEU A 758 18.09 -29.16 9.30
CA LEU A 758 17.74 -27.75 9.45
C LEU A 758 16.79 -27.51 10.64
N LEU A 759 15.77 -28.36 10.80
CA LEU A 759 14.84 -28.30 11.94
C LEU A 759 15.60 -28.41 13.27
N ASN A 760 16.48 -29.41 13.39
CA ASN A 760 17.23 -29.68 14.60
C ASN A 760 18.27 -28.58 14.89
N LEU A 761 18.90 -28.02 13.86
CA LEU A 761 19.80 -26.87 14.00
C LEU A 761 19.07 -25.69 14.63
N CYS A 762 17.92 -25.30 14.07
CA CYS A 762 17.16 -24.15 14.55
C CYS A 762 16.59 -24.36 15.95
N SER A 763 16.15 -25.59 16.25
CA SER A 763 15.73 -25.96 17.60
C SER A 763 16.90 -25.88 18.59
N TYR A 764 18.05 -26.47 18.25
CA TYR A 764 19.25 -26.44 19.09
C TYR A 764 19.72 -25.02 19.38
N ASN A 765 19.78 -24.14 18.37
CA ASN A 765 20.26 -22.77 18.56
C ASN A 765 19.45 -22.00 19.61
N ILE A 766 18.14 -22.22 19.66
CA ILE A 766 17.25 -21.65 20.69
C ILE A 766 17.48 -22.31 22.05
N LEU A 767 17.48 -23.66 22.10
CA LEU A 767 17.66 -24.40 23.35
C LEU A 767 19.01 -24.11 24.02
N ASN A 768 20.08 -24.02 23.23
CA ASN A 768 21.44 -23.74 23.71
C ASN A 768 21.56 -22.34 24.32
N ASN A 769 20.76 -21.39 23.83
CA ASN A 769 20.75 -20.00 24.27
C ASN A 769 19.58 -19.66 25.21
N LYS A 770 18.95 -20.67 25.83
CA LYS A 770 17.89 -20.50 26.83
C LYS A 770 18.22 -19.39 27.84
N HIS A 771 19.43 -19.39 28.38
CA HIS A 771 19.85 -18.45 29.42
C HIS A 771 19.77 -16.98 28.98
N LEU A 772 20.11 -16.66 27.73
CA LEU A 772 20.03 -15.30 27.17
C LEU A 772 18.57 -14.87 26.98
N ILE A 773 17.71 -15.78 26.50
CA ILE A 773 16.27 -15.52 26.38
C ILE A 773 15.67 -15.23 27.76
N LEU A 774 15.98 -16.06 28.76
CA LEU A 774 15.49 -15.85 30.13
C LEU A 774 16.03 -14.57 30.76
N GLN A 775 17.27 -14.20 30.47
CA GLN A 775 17.85 -12.93 30.91
C GLN A 775 17.08 -11.75 30.31
N ALA A 776 16.86 -11.73 28.99
CA ALA A 776 16.10 -10.66 28.34
C ALA A 776 14.67 -10.53 28.90
N LEU A 777 14.00 -11.66 29.16
CA LEU A 777 12.66 -11.67 29.78
C LEU A 777 12.68 -11.15 31.22
N ARG A 778 13.69 -11.52 32.03
CA ARG A 778 13.84 -10.97 33.39
C ARG A 778 14.07 -9.48 33.37
N THR A 779 15.00 -9.00 32.54
CA THR A 779 15.27 -7.57 32.39
C THR A 779 14.00 -6.82 31.97
N ALA A 780 13.19 -7.38 31.06
CA ALA A 780 11.93 -6.76 30.67
C ALA A 780 10.90 -6.68 31.81
N VAL A 781 10.77 -7.74 32.62
CA VAL A 781 9.92 -7.71 33.83
C VAL A 781 10.45 -6.67 34.83
N GLU A 782 11.76 -6.60 35.03
CA GLU A 782 12.40 -5.61 35.91
C GLU A 782 12.19 -4.18 35.43
N ARG A 783 12.14 -3.93 34.11
CA ARG A 783 11.83 -2.61 33.53
C ARG A 783 10.37 -2.19 33.73
N LYS A 784 9.45 -3.14 33.92
CA LYS A 784 8.02 -2.88 34.10
C LYS A 784 7.63 -2.67 35.57
N LYS A 785 8.40 -3.24 36.50
CA LYS A 785 8.28 -3.01 37.95
C LYS A 785 8.90 -1.67 38.33
#